data_AF-A0A498DAW3-F1
#
_entry.id   AF-A0A498DAW3-F1
#
_cell.length_a   1.000
_cell.length_b   1.000
_cell.length_c   1.000
_cell.angle_alpha   90.00
_cell.angle_beta   90.00
_cell.angle_gamma   90.00
#
_symmetry.space_group_name_H-M   'P 1'
#
loop_
_entity.id
_entity.type
_entity.pdbx_description
1 polymer ?
#
loop_
_entity_poly.entity_id
_entity_poly.type
_entity_poly.pdbx_seq_one_letter_code
_entity_poly.pdbx_strand_id
1 'polypeptide(L)'
;MATMEDIILIWKKALQIEIEENKKQGGRKLPLFNGEMISRYEKEAIYWFRALEEARLPDGSPVVLRIQNEDYQGEVLSTNGYDLIVKIDSYNRKEIEEALLISESWELLVALTNRLQESLGHSIKSKRMARAISGKSKAKHPQAKNPLHEVILRAKYNPTTYIWGPPGTGKTYTLARMIARHYQSGKKILVLAQSNAAVDVLVEEIAKIVQQKKSWKSGEIVRYGFSTNEKLKTLRDVLSQDIIVREYPHLQVDTYSLGKGQYSDSELRKIRMQRKEKEGELAANAKVLGVTLAKAIIDPFVFKNEYDMIVVDEVSMAYIPQIAFAASLGKKLIVCGDFKQLAPIAQAKHRLVEKWLRNDIFKVTKIIDAVDAGLSHPNLFMLKTQRRMHPDISSFTNQFIYKNMVSDDKAMVKKREQIVHKLPFPNEASVLVDTSKSGTYCLKDTATDSRFNVVSALLAMQLILSGKGNGSIGYISPYRAQTKLVNACIDALLPDNRKQIDTDRVIAATIHTFQGSERDIIIFDQVDSYPQQRPSILLTNSKSDRLINVAVTRAKGKFITIADRQYIKSRIPQEKAVRALSDHLETMNGSYTKKDLPRILADTFHPDLQWFEGEPFDRLARDLKAAKKITISAPFPAKINTKLWQLLQAISRRVDITFITSRKQDILLRSYALIPRDIAMSFIEIDGSTLWVGSPIMHGLSFNSAIEEPYLTCRLAASNVIELLNQFLSLEEPVHSNEGEQQKVISQRPDYSLHQYVATWAQCPNCRSNRKIDVSSNGATKLICSYCGSNSNPRYILEKYMEYVDLRCKSCHSTLDVKDDYPVNAVECTNCKEEIAINTLLS
;
A
#
# COMPACT_ATOMS: atom_id res chain seq x y z
N MET A 1 18.50 38.29 -1.58
CA MET A 1 18.40 36.82 -1.72
C MET A 1 18.53 36.23 -0.33
N ALA A 2 17.67 35.29 0.06
CA ALA A 2 17.79 34.60 1.35
C ALA A 2 19.15 33.88 1.42
N THR A 3 19.85 34.02 2.56
CA THR A 3 21.10 33.30 2.83
C THR A 3 20.82 31.80 3.00
N MET A 4 21.86 30.97 2.97
CA MET A 4 21.69 29.54 3.27
C MET A 4 21.20 29.32 4.71
N GLU A 5 21.57 30.21 5.62
CA GLU A 5 21.14 30.18 7.02
C GLU A 5 19.64 30.45 7.15
N ASP A 6 19.12 31.44 6.42
CA ASP A 6 17.68 31.72 6.32
C ASP A 6 16.92 30.51 5.79
N ILE A 7 17.46 29.84 4.77
CA ILE A 7 16.85 28.65 4.17
C ILE A 7 16.84 27.48 5.17
N ILE A 8 17.92 27.25 5.92
CA ILE A 8 17.96 26.21 6.96
C ILE A 8 16.90 26.48 8.04
N LEU A 9 16.71 27.74 8.45
CA LEU A 9 15.68 28.10 9.42
C LEU A 9 14.26 27.85 8.87
N ILE A 10 14.04 28.11 7.57
CA ILE A 10 12.78 27.78 6.90
C ILE A 10 12.57 26.26 6.84
N TRP A 11 13.61 25.48 6.55
CA TRP A 11 13.53 24.02 6.53
C TRP A 11 13.26 23.45 7.92
N LYS A 12 13.88 23.99 8.97
CA LYS A 12 13.57 23.62 10.35
C LYS A 12 12.08 23.79 10.65
N LYS A 13 11.49 24.93 10.27
CA LYS A 13 10.04 25.15 10.42
C LYS A 13 9.21 24.15 9.62
N ALA A 14 9.60 23.84 8.38
CA ALA A 14 8.90 22.85 7.55
C ALA A 14 8.95 21.44 8.17
N LEU A 15 10.13 21.01 8.64
CA LEU A 15 10.34 19.71 9.29
C LEU A 15 9.58 19.63 10.61
N GLN A 16 9.58 20.69 11.43
CA GLN A 16 8.81 20.75 12.68
C GLN A 16 7.32 20.50 12.45
N ILE A 17 6.73 21.15 11.45
CA ILE A 17 5.31 20.99 11.10
C ILE A 17 5.00 19.55 10.65
N GLU A 18 5.89 18.94 9.88
CA GLU A 18 5.74 17.55 9.46
C GLU A 18 5.92 16.56 10.63
N ILE A 19 6.85 16.83 11.55
CA ILE A 19 7.04 16.06 12.79
C ILE A 19 5.77 16.10 13.63
N GLU A 20 5.19 17.28 13.85
CA GLU A 20 3.96 17.46 14.62
C GLU A 20 2.77 16.73 13.98
N GLU A 21 2.66 16.73 12.65
CA GLU A 21 1.60 15.99 11.95
C GLU A 21 1.80 14.46 12.06
N ASN A 22 3.03 13.97 11.87
CA ASN A 22 3.34 12.55 12.01
C ASN A 22 3.08 12.04 13.45
N LYS A 23 3.32 12.88 14.46
CA LYS A 23 3.00 12.57 15.86
C LYS A 23 1.51 12.38 16.09
N LYS A 24 0.63 13.14 15.42
CA LYS A 24 -0.84 12.98 15.54
C LYS A 24 -1.34 11.62 15.04
N GLN A 25 -0.67 11.03 14.06
CA GLN A 25 -1.06 9.74 13.48
C GLN A 25 -0.56 8.54 14.31
N GLY A 26 0.28 8.76 15.32
CA GLY A 26 0.74 7.73 16.25
C GLY A 26 1.64 6.67 15.61
N GLY A 27 2.46 7.05 14.62
CA GLY A 27 3.49 6.22 14.01
C GLY A 27 2.99 5.01 13.18
N ARG A 28 3.90 4.27 12.55
CA ARG A 28 3.55 2.97 11.94
C ARG A 28 3.35 1.96 13.06
N LYS A 29 2.14 1.42 13.16
CA LYS A 29 1.74 0.38 14.11
C LYS A 29 2.00 -1.00 13.51
N LEU A 30 2.73 -1.85 14.22
CA LEU A 30 3.01 -3.22 13.86
C LEU A 30 2.59 -4.12 15.02
N PRO A 31 1.56 -4.97 14.84
CA PRO A 31 1.17 -5.94 15.85
C PRO A 31 2.28 -6.98 16.06
N LEU A 32 2.62 -7.22 17.31
CA LEU A 32 3.62 -8.17 17.78
C LEU A 32 2.96 -9.19 18.71
N PHE A 33 3.40 -10.44 18.62
CA PHE A 33 2.87 -11.58 19.36
C PHE A 33 4.01 -12.39 19.97
N ASN A 34 3.68 -13.14 21.02
CA ASN A 34 4.58 -14.10 21.68
C ASN A 34 5.88 -13.42 22.13
N GLY A 35 5.75 -12.34 22.87
CA GLY A 35 6.86 -11.58 23.43
C GLY A 35 7.55 -12.36 24.54
N GLU A 36 8.81 -12.73 24.34
CA GLU A 36 9.64 -13.42 25.34
C GLU A 36 10.75 -12.50 25.82
N MET A 37 10.85 -12.29 27.14
CA MET A 37 11.94 -11.50 27.72
C MET A 37 13.26 -12.25 27.52
N ILE A 38 14.14 -11.67 26.72
CA ILE A 38 15.51 -12.17 26.52
C ILE A 38 16.36 -11.79 27.73
N SER A 39 16.27 -10.53 28.18
CA SER A 39 17.14 -10.00 29.23
C SER A 39 16.56 -8.78 29.95
N ARG A 40 17.03 -8.53 31.18
CA ARG A 40 16.55 -7.45 32.05
C ARG A 40 17.70 -6.68 32.69
N TYR A 41 17.53 -5.37 32.83
CA TYR A 41 18.41 -4.42 33.49
C TYR A 41 17.59 -3.55 34.47
N GLU A 42 18.26 -2.77 35.33
CA GLU A 42 17.57 -1.96 36.37
C GLU A 42 16.48 -1.03 35.83
N LYS A 43 16.63 -0.51 34.60
CA LYS A 43 15.68 0.43 33.97
C LYS A 43 15.21 0.03 32.56
N GLU A 44 15.68 -1.11 32.04
CA GLU A 44 15.43 -1.54 30.67
C GLU A 44 15.17 -3.05 30.61
N ALA A 45 14.40 -3.51 29.64
CA ALA A 45 14.21 -4.92 29.34
C ALA A 45 14.25 -5.15 27.83
N ILE A 46 14.76 -6.30 27.40
CA ILE A 46 14.86 -6.68 25.99
C ILE A 46 13.94 -7.86 25.75
N TYR A 47 13.11 -7.75 24.72
CA TYR A 47 12.14 -8.76 24.33
C TYR A 47 12.38 -9.20 22.88
N TRP A 48 12.17 -10.49 22.65
CA TRP A 48 11.96 -11.05 21.32
C TRP A 48 10.45 -11.07 21.03
N PHE A 49 10.05 -10.77 19.81
CA PHE A 49 8.66 -10.80 19.36
C PHE A 49 8.55 -11.36 17.95
N ARG A 50 7.36 -11.86 17.60
CA ARG A 50 6.98 -12.20 16.23
C ARG A 50 5.89 -11.27 15.69
N ALA A 51 6.09 -10.73 14.49
CA ALA A 51 5.14 -9.84 13.81
C ALA A 51 4.25 -10.57 12.80
N LEU A 52 3.07 -9.99 12.49
CA LEU A 52 2.17 -10.47 11.43
C LEU A 52 2.64 -10.11 10.02
N GLU A 53 3.41 -9.03 9.88
CA GLU A 53 4.00 -8.58 8.63
C GLU A 53 5.50 -8.31 8.82
N GLU A 54 6.30 -8.45 7.75
CA GLU A 54 7.74 -8.21 7.82
C GLU A 54 8.06 -6.82 8.37
N ALA A 55 8.77 -6.77 9.50
CA ALA A 55 9.26 -5.53 10.07
C ALA A 55 10.48 -5.05 9.30
N ARG A 56 10.37 -3.87 8.67
CA ARG A 56 11.48 -3.23 7.96
C ARG A 56 11.95 -1.99 8.72
N LEU A 57 12.36 -2.20 9.96
CA LEU A 57 12.91 -1.15 10.82
C LEU A 57 14.43 -1.34 10.92
N PRO A 58 15.24 -0.31 10.59
CA PRO A 58 16.68 -0.37 10.80
C PRO A 58 17.05 -0.66 12.25
N ASP A 59 18.15 -1.37 12.48
CA ASP A 59 18.72 -1.51 13.82
C ASP A 59 19.07 -0.13 14.39
N GLY A 60 18.71 0.07 15.65
CA GLY A 60 18.77 1.35 16.35
C GLY A 60 17.59 2.28 16.08
N SER A 61 16.52 1.79 15.43
CA SER A 61 15.32 2.59 15.24
C SER A 61 14.61 2.81 16.58
N PRO A 62 14.34 4.06 16.95
CA PRO A 62 13.54 4.37 18.13
C PRO A 62 12.08 3.96 17.89
N VAL A 63 11.47 3.38 18.92
CA VAL A 63 10.14 2.80 18.87
C VAL A 63 9.43 2.99 20.20
N VAL A 64 8.10 3.03 20.15
CA VAL A 64 7.25 2.90 21.34
C VAL A 64 6.59 1.54 21.28
N LEU A 65 6.71 0.75 22.34
CA LEU A 65 6.00 -0.51 22.47
C LEU A 65 4.79 -0.29 23.39
N ARG A 66 3.58 -0.49 22.85
CA ARG A 66 2.34 -0.41 23.62
C ARG A 66 1.92 -1.79 24.09
N ILE A 67 1.78 -1.96 25.40
CA ILE A 67 1.35 -3.20 26.05
C ILE A 67 0.19 -2.86 26.97
N GLN A 68 -0.97 -3.53 26.82
CA GLN A 68 -2.15 -3.32 27.68
C GLN A 68 -2.55 -1.83 27.88
N ASN A 69 -2.47 -1.03 26.80
CA ASN A 69 -2.72 0.43 26.77
C ASN A 69 -1.68 1.34 27.46
N GLU A 70 -0.53 0.81 27.87
CA GLU A 70 0.61 1.61 28.36
C GLU A 70 1.73 1.67 27.32
N ASP A 71 2.38 2.82 27.22
CA ASP A 71 3.45 3.10 26.24
C ASP A 71 4.84 3.03 26.89
N TYR A 72 5.70 2.19 26.32
CA TYR A 72 7.08 2.01 26.77
C TYR A 72 8.04 2.47 25.66
N GLN A 73 8.93 3.40 26.00
CA GLN A 73 9.95 3.89 25.06
C GLN A 73 11.02 2.83 24.81
N GLY A 74 11.55 2.77 23.60
CA GLY A 74 12.42 1.67 23.21
C GLY A 74 13.20 1.86 21.91
N GLU A 75 13.99 0.85 21.57
CA GLU A 75 14.86 0.81 20.40
C GLU A 75 14.84 -0.59 19.79
N VAL A 76 14.68 -0.67 18.46
CA VAL A 76 14.82 -1.91 17.71
C VAL A 76 16.29 -2.32 17.71
N LEU A 77 16.60 -3.46 18.31
CA LEU A 77 17.97 -3.99 18.33
C LEU A 77 18.29 -4.84 17.11
N SER A 78 17.29 -5.56 16.58
CA SER A 78 17.43 -6.41 15.42
C SER A 78 16.07 -6.66 14.78
N THR A 79 16.04 -6.75 13.44
CA THR A 79 14.90 -7.29 12.69
C THR A 79 15.37 -8.41 11.77
N ASN A 80 14.65 -9.53 11.74
CA ASN A 80 14.90 -10.62 10.81
C ASN A 80 13.56 -11.16 10.27
N GLY A 81 13.09 -10.59 9.17
CA GLY A 81 11.81 -10.96 8.57
C GLY A 81 10.64 -10.63 9.50
N TYR A 82 10.06 -11.67 10.12
CA TYR A 82 8.94 -11.56 11.05
C TYR A 82 9.40 -11.47 12.51
N ASP A 83 10.67 -11.75 12.80
CA ASP A 83 11.20 -11.75 14.16
C ASP A 83 11.81 -10.39 14.49
N LEU A 84 11.52 -9.87 15.68
CA LEU A 84 12.01 -8.58 16.16
C LEU A 84 12.61 -8.73 17.55
N ILE A 85 13.71 -8.02 17.77
CA ILE A 85 14.28 -7.83 19.10
C ILE A 85 14.18 -6.36 19.44
N VAL A 86 13.48 -6.04 20.52
CA VAL A 86 13.19 -4.66 20.94
C VAL A 86 13.67 -4.47 22.37
N LYS A 87 14.43 -3.39 22.61
CA LYS A 87 14.75 -2.88 23.95
C LYS A 87 13.64 -1.91 24.35
N ILE A 88 13.10 -2.01 25.56
CA ILE A 88 12.11 -1.09 26.11
C ILE A 88 12.46 -0.68 27.54
N ASP A 89 12.04 0.51 27.94
CA ASP A 89 12.24 1.05 29.28
C ASP A 89 11.22 0.46 30.26
N SER A 90 11.65 0.10 31.46
CA SER A 90 10.78 -0.07 32.64
C SER A 90 9.56 -1.01 32.51
N TYR A 91 9.68 -2.19 31.86
CA TYR A 91 8.64 -3.22 31.84
C TYR A 91 9.13 -4.59 32.36
N ASN A 92 8.36 -5.20 33.29
CA ASN A 92 8.87 -6.25 34.18
C ASN A 92 8.23 -7.65 34.03
N ARG A 93 7.35 -7.89 33.05
CA ARG A 93 6.75 -9.23 32.86
C ARG A 93 7.63 -10.11 31.98
N LYS A 94 7.83 -11.38 32.36
CA LYS A 94 8.63 -12.35 31.60
C LYS A 94 8.10 -12.61 30.18
N GLU A 95 6.78 -12.57 30.02
CA GLU A 95 6.09 -12.84 28.76
C GLU A 95 5.06 -11.75 28.46
N ILE A 96 4.88 -11.48 27.18
CA ILE A 96 3.91 -10.52 26.63
C ILE A 96 3.14 -11.24 25.52
N GLU A 97 1.87 -11.56 25.74
CA GLU A 97 1.06 -12.27 24.72
C GLU A 97 0.93 -11.45 23.43
N GLU A 98 0.60 -10.17 23.58
CA GLU A 98 0.44 -9.23 22.48
C GLU A 98 1.03 -7.85 22.83
N ALA A 99 1.61 -7.20 21.83
CA ALA A 99 2.09 -5.83 21.92
C ALA A 99 1.89 -5.12 20.59
N LEU A 100 1.89 -3.79 20.62
CA LEU A 100 1.84 -2.97 19.43
C LEU A 100 3.11 -2.13 19.32
N LEU A 101 3.95 -2.43 18.34
CA LEU A 101 5.14 -1.64 18.06
C LEU A 101 4.79 -0.42 17.22
N ILE A 102 5.16 0.74 17.71
CA ILE A 102 4.93 2.04 17.07
C ILE A 102 6.29 2.59 16.65
N SER A 103 6.55 2.63 15.34
CA SER A 103 7.76 3.26 14.82
C SER A 103 7.58 4.78 14.71
N GLU A 104 8.41 5.52 15.45
CA GLU A 104 8.44 6.98 15.45
C GLU A 104 9.15 7.52 14.20
N SER A 105 8.45 7.56 13.07
CA SER A 105 9.01 8.00 11.77
C SER A 105 9.54 9.45 11.78
N TRP A 106 9.23 10.25 12.81
CA TRP A 106 9.66 11.63 12.96
C TRP A 106 11.06 11.81 13.55
N GLU A 107 11.61 10.82 14.24
CA GLU A 107 12.95 10.91 14.85
C GLU A 107 14.04 11.17 13.80
N LEU A 108 13.90 10.55 12.62
CA LEU A 108 14.80 10.82 11.50
C LEU A 108 14.74 12.29 11.05
N LEU A 109 13.57 12.94 11.13
CA LEU A 109 13.40 14.34 10.79
C LEU A 109 14.01 15.27 11.85
N VAL A 110 13.97 14.86 13.13
CA VAL A 110 14.68 15.54 14.22
C VAL A 110 16.19 15.45 14.00
N ALA A 111 16.72 14.25 13.73
CA ALA A 111 18.14 14.06 13.43
C ALA A 111 18.59 14.91 12.23
N LEU A 112 17.80 14.93 11.15
CA LEU A 112 18.06 15.79 9.99
C LEU A 112 18.09 17.27 10.36
N THR A 113 17.16 17.74 11.20
CA THR A 113 17.13 19.13 11.69
C THR A 113 18.43 19.46 12.42
N ASN A 114 18.88 18.58 13.32
CA ASN A 114 20.12 18.76 14.05
C ASN A 114 21.33 18.84 13.11
N ARG A 115 21.43 17.94 12.10
CA ARG A 115 22.53 17.96 11.12
C ARG A 115 22.58 19.25 10.28
N LEU A 116 21.41 19.79 9.93
CA LEU A 116 21.33 21.05 9.19
C LEU A 116 21.75 22.23 10.08
N GLN A 117 21.38 22.22 11.36
CA GLN A 117 21.80 23.25 12.31
C GLN A 117 23.30 23.21 12.60
N GLU A 118 23.90 22.02 12.74
CA GLU A 118 25.35 21.84 12.89
C GLU A 118 26.14 22.31 11.67
N SER A 119 25.48 22.50 10.53
CA SER A 119 26.10 23.06 9.33
C SER A 119 26.08 24.60 9.30
N LEU A 120 25.34 25.26 10.20
CA LEU A 120 25.38 26.71 10.38
C LEU A 120 26.77 27.14 10.85
N GLY A 121 27.26 28.29 10.39
CA GLY A 121 28.63 28.76 10.67
C GLY A 121 29.75 28.05 9.88
N HIS A 122 29.49 26.89 9.26
CA HIS A 122 30.47 26.23 8.39
C HIS A 122 30.40 26.73 6.94
N SER A 123 31.16 27.76 6.61
CA SER A 123 31.12 28.45 5.30
C SER A 123 31.20 27.52 4.08
N ILE A 124 32.03 26.47 4.14
CA ILE A 124 32.18 25.48 3.05
C ILE A 124 30.92 24.62 2.88
N LYS A 125 30.36 24.11 3.99
CA LYS A 125 29.13 23.29 3.98
C LYS A 125 27.96 24.12 3.46
N SER A 126 27.81 25.35 3.94
CA SER A 126 26.79 26.29 3.46
C SER A 126 26.89 26.58 1.96
N LYS A 127 28.11 26.80 1.43
CA LYS A 127 28.34 26.98 -0.02
C LYS A 127 27.95 25.72 -0.82
N ARG A 128 28.28 24.52 -0.32
CA ARG A 128 27.90 23.25 -0.98
C ARG A 128 26.39 23.06 -1.03
N MET A 129 25.69 23.33 0.07
CA MET A 129 24.22 23.27 0.15
C MET A 129 23.55 24.27 -0.81
N ALA A 130 23.96 25.53 -0.78
CA ALA A 130 23.43 26.58 -1.65
C ALA A 130 23.62 26.22 -3.14
N ARG A 131 24.79 25.66 -3.48
CA ARG A 131 25.10 25.18 -4.83
C ARG A 131 24.19 24.04 -5.28
N ALA A 132 23.86 23.11 -4.38
CA ALA A 132 23.00 21.96 -4.65
C ALA A 132 21.53 22.35 -4.90
N ILE A 133 21.01 23.41 -4.28
CA ILE A 133 19.60 23.81 -4.43
C ILE A 133 19.39 24.92 -5.47
N SER A 134 20.45 25.65 -5.86
CA SER A 134 20.31 26.79 -6.77
C SER A 134 20.11 26.41 -8.24
N GLY A 135 20.63 25.26 -8.67
CA GLY A 135 20.68 24.88 -10.09
C GLY A 135 21.66 25.72 -10.94
N LYS A 136 22.35 26.73 -10.38
CA LYS A 136 23.13 27.74 -11.12
C LYS A 136 24.64 27.48 -11.13
N SER A 137 25.07 26.23 -11.00
CA SER A 137 26.50 25.92 -11.00
C SER A 137 27.09 26.11 -12.40
N LYS A 138 28.22 26.81 -12.53
CA LYS A 138 28.92 26.95 -13.83
C LYS A 138 29.21 25.56 -14.41
N ALA A 139 28.48 25.19 -15.46
CA ALA A 139 28.58 23.88 -16.10
C ALA A 139 29.72 23.88 -17.12
N LYS A 140 30.56 22.84 -17.07
CA LYS A 140 31.53 22.50 -18.09
C LYS A 140 31.02 21.30 -18.86
N HIS A 141 31.13 21.36 -20.19
CA HIS A 141 30.73 20.32 -21.14
C HIS A 141 31.93 19.94 -22.01
N PRO A 142 32.94 19.22 -21.46
CA PRO A 142 34.10 18.84 -22.26
C PRO A 142 33.72 17.87 -23.36
N GLN A 143 34.47 17.87 -24.47
CA GLN A 143 34.21 16.99 -25.60
C GLN A 143 34.26 15.52 -25.16
N ALA A 144 33.20 14.79 -25.46
CA ALA A 144 33.01 13.40 -25.06
C ALA A 144 32.94 12.48 -26.27
N LYS A 145 33.31 11.21 -26.07
CA LYS A 145 33.31 10.19 -27.13
C LYS A 145 31.94 9.53 -27.28
N ASN A 146 31.20 9.47 -26.17
CA ASN A 146 29.88 8.87 -26.07
C ASN A 146 29.20 9.41 -24.78
N PRO A 147 27.89 9.17 -24.59
CA PRO A 147 27.16 9.68 -23.42
C PRO A 147 27.75 9.27 -22.07
N LEU A 148 28.30 8.05 -21.95
CA LEU A 148 28.95 7.60 -20.71
C LEU A 148 30.24 8.38 -20.44
N HIS A 149 31.05 8.65 -21.46
CA HIS A 149 32.24 9.49 -21.31
C HIS A 149 31.85 10.91 -20.89
N GLU A 150 30.77 11.44 -21.44
CA GLU A 150 30.28 12.78 -21.11
C GLU A 150 29.89 12.92 -19.64
N VAL A 151 29.10 11.99 -19.10
CA VAL A 151 28.67 12.05 -17.70
C VAL A 151 29.86 11.88 -16.74
N ILE A 152 30.86 11.06 -17.09
CA ILE A 152 32.11 10.93 -16.32
C ILE A 152 32.87 12.27 -16.29
N LEU A 153 32.98 12.94 -17.43
CA LEU A 153 33.65 14.24 -17.52
C LEU A 153 32.88 15.32 -16.75
N ARG A 154 31.55 15.36 -16.88
CA ARG A 154 30.69 16.26 -16.10
C ARG A 154 30.86 16.02 -14.60
N ALA A 155 30.84 14.77 -14.15
CA ALA A 155 31.08 14.41 -12.74
C ALA A 155 32.50 14.78 -12.27
N LYS A 156 33.50 14.73 -13.16
CA LYS A 156 34.88 15.14 -12.88
C LYS A 156 35.04 16.65 -12.77
N TYR A 157 34.40 17.44 -13.63
CA TYR A 157 34.70 18.88 -13.74
C TYR A 157 33.63 19.78 -13.13
N ASN A 158 32.40 19.30 -12.98
CA ASN A 158 31.30 20.09 -12.44
C ASN A 158 31.17 19.88 -10.94
N PRO A 159 30.93 20.95 -10.17
CA PRO A 159 30.67 20.83 -8.75
C PRO A 159 29.35 20.09 -8.42
N THR A 160 28.34 20.25 -9.27
CA THR A 160 27.06 19.56 -9.18
C THR A 160 26.62 19.10 -10.58
N THR A 161 26.22 17.83 -10.71
CA THR A 161 25.66 17.26 -11.95
C THR A 161 24.31 16.62 -11.64
N TYR A 162 23.28 17.00 -12.39
CA TYR A 162 21.95 16.38 -12.31
C TYR A 162 21.79 15.41 -13.46
N ILE A 163 21.44 14.17 -13.14
CA ILE A 163 21.20 13.11 -14.11
C ILE A 163 19.72 12.77 -14.06
N TRP A 164 19.02 13.04 -15.17
CA TRP A 164 17.67 12.53 -15.37
C TRP A 164 17.74 11.20 -16.09
N GLY A 165 17.33 10.15 -15.40
CA GLY A 165 17.29 8.81 -15.97
C GLY A 165 15.88 8.23 -15.96
N PRO A 166 15.15 8.32 -17.06
CA PRO A 166 13.91 7.58 -17.25
C PRO A 166 14.08 6.05 -17.02
N PRO A 167 13.00 5.28 -16.85
CA PRO A 167 13.03 3.84 -16.63
C PRO A 167 13.78 3.09 -17.73
N GLY A 168 14.53 2.06 -17.35
CA GLY A 168 15.29 1.24 -18.29
C GLY A 168 16.48 1.94 -18.96
N THR A 169 16.74 3.23 -18.73
CA THR A 169 17.82 3.97 -19.42
C THR A 169 19.23 3.68 -18.93
N GLY A 170 19.38 2.80 -17.94
CA GLY A 170 20.67 2.40 -17.39
C GLY A 170 21.24 3.38 -16.36
N LYS A 171 20.41 3.95 -15.48
CA LYS A 171 20.84 4.79 -14.33
C LYS A 171 21.95 4.11 -13.54
N THR A 172 21.66 2.96 -12.94
CA THR A 172 22.61 2.17 -12.15
C THR A 172 23.86 1.82 -12.95
N TYR A 173 23.69 1.32 -14.17
CA TYR A 173 24.79 1.01 -15.10
C TYR A 173 25.74 2.19 -15.31
N THR A 174 25.18 3.39 -15.50
CA THR A 174 25.91 4.63 -15.76
C THR A 174 26.60 5.15 -14.50
N LEU A 175 25.86 5.20 -13.38
CA LEU A 175 26.40 5.63 -12.08
C LEU A 175 27.54 4.72 -11.63
N ALA A 176 27.38 3.40 -11.72
CA ALA A 176 28.40 2.44 -11.30
C ALA A 176 29.70 2.60 -12.08
N ARG A 177 29.62 2.78 -13.42
CA ARG A 177 30.81 3.02 -14.27
C ARG A 177 31.47 4.36 -13.98
N MET A 178 30.68 5.39 -13.72
CA MET A 178 31.19 6.70 -13.29
C MET A 178 31.93 6.59 -11.95
N ILE A 179 31.31 5.94 -10.95
CA ILE A 179 31.89 5.71 -9.63
C ILE A 179 33.18 4.88 -9.73
N ALA A 180 33.16 3.77 -10.47
CA ALA A 180 34.33 2.91 -10.64
C ALA A 180 35.54 3.65 -11.27
N ARG A 181 35.30 4.63 -12.16
CA ARG A 181 36.36 5.48 -12.73
C ARG A 181 36.93 6.47 -11.72
N HIS A 182 36.10 7.05 -10.86
CA HIS A 182 36.55 7.94 -9.81
C HIS A 182 37.24 7.20 -8.66
N TYR A 183 36.77 6.01 -8.33
CA TYR A 183 37.44 5.07 -7.43
C TYR A 183 38.87 4.76 -7.91
N GLN A 184 39.04 4.44 -9.20
CA GLN A 184 40.36 4.23 -9.81
C GLN A 184 41.27 5.47 -9.77
N SER A 185 40.69 6.66 -9.62
CA SER A 185 41.44 7.91 -9.45
C SER A 185 41.74 8.22 -7.98
N GLY A 186 41.60 7.23 -7.07
CA GLY A 186 41.87 7.35 -5.64
C GLY A 186 40.87 8.21 -4.86
N LYS A 187 39.65 8.42 -5.37
CA LYS A 187 38.65 9.28 -4.73
C LYS A 187 37.83 8.53 -3.68
N LYS A 188 37.52 9.21 -2.58
CA LYS A 188 36.58 8.73 -1.55
C LYS A 188 35.15 9.14 -1.93
N ILE A 189 34.25 8.17 -2.05
CA ILE A 189 32.92 8.32 -2.65
C ILE A 189 31.86 7.81 -1.68
N LEU A 190 30.86 8.64 -1.39
CA LEU A 190 29.66 8.23 -0.66
C LEU A 190 28.51 8.01 -1.64
N VAL A 191 27.94 6.81 -1.62
CA VAL A 191 26.78 6.41 -2.41
C VAL A 191 25.57 6.36 -1.49
N LEU A 192 24.54 7.14 -1.85
CA LEU A 192 23.32 7.33 -1.07
C LEU A 192 22.09 7.02 -1.91
N ALA A 193 21.06 6.44 -1.30
CA ALA A 193 19.73 6.35 -1.87
C ALA A 193 18.67 6.36 -0.75
N GLN A 194 17.40 6.54 -1.12
CA GLN A 194 16.31 6.51 -0.14
C GLN A 194 16.03 5.11 0.40
N SER A 195 16.19 4.07 -0.45
CA SER A 195 15.87 2.68 -0.13
C SER A 195 17.13 1.80 -0.06
N ASN A 196 17.12 0.77 0.80
CA ASN A 196 18.21 -0.22 0.84
C ASN A 196 18.39 -0.90 -0.53
N ALA A 197 17.30 -1.27 -1.20
CA ALA A 197 17.34 -1.94 -2.50
C ALA A 197 18.10 -1.14 -3.56
N ALA A 198 17.91 0.18 -3.62
CA ALA A 198 18.63 1.03 -4.56
C ALA A 198 20.14 1.10 -4.25
N VAL A 199 20.51 1.19 -2.97
CA VAL A 199 21.92 1.13 -2.55
C VAL A 199 22.53 -0.22 -2.92
N ASP A 200 21.83 -1.31 -2.62
CA ASP A 200 22.30 -2.67 -2.85
C ASP A 200 22.60 -2.92 -4.33
N VAL A 201 21.66 -2.57 -5.21
CA VAL A 201 21.80 -2.73 -6.67
C VAL A 201 22.97 -1.90 -7.22
N LEU A 202 23.15 -0.68 -6.73
CA LEU A 202 24.24 0.19 -7.18
C LEU A 202 25.60 -0.29 -6.68
N VAL A 203 25.71 -0.68 -5.41
CA VAL A 203 26.95 -1.21 -4.82
C VAL A 203 27.34 -2.55 -5.46
N GLU A 204 26.38 -3.44 -5.71
CA GLU A 204 26.60 -4.70 -6.43
C GLU A 204 27.23 -4.46 -7.81
N GLU A 205 26.67 -3.54 -8.61
CA GLU A 205 27.19 -3.22 -9.95
C GLU A 205 28.58 -2.56 -9.87
N ILE A 206 28.83 -1.69 -8.88
CA ILE A 206 30.16 -1.09 -8.66
C ILE A 206 31.18 -2.18 -8.34
N ALA A 207 30.87 -3.07 -7.40
CA ALA A 207 31.75 -4.15 -6.96
C ALA A 207 32.12 -5.06 -8.13
N LYS A 208 31.15 -5.48 -8.96
CA LYS A 208 31.39 -6.29 -10.16
C LYS A 208 32.38 -5.64 -11.13
N ILE A 209 32.23 -4.34 -11.39
CA ILE A 209 33.13 -3.61 -12.31
C ILE A 209 34.54 -3.49 -11.73
N VAL A 210 34.66 -3.28 -10.42
CA VAL A 210 35.96 -3.11 -9.76
C VAL A 210 36.69 -4.44 -9.61
N GLN A 211 35.99 -5.53 -9.28
CA GLN A 211 36.56 -6.87 -9.16
C GLN A 211 37.17 -7.37 -10.48
N GLN A 212 36.58 -7.03 -11.62
CA GLN A 212 37.13 -7.35 -12.95
C GLN A 212 38.52 -6.73 -13.21
N LYS A 213 38.90 -5.67 -12.49
CA LYS A 213 40.12 -4.90 -12.75
C LYS A 213 41.36 -5.40 -11.98
N LYS A 214 41.28 -6.51 -11.23
CA LYS A 214 42.35 -7.12 -10.38
C LYS A 214 43.02 -6.21 -9.32
N SER A 215 42.72 -4.91 -9.27
CA SER A 215 43.38 -3.91 -8.42
C SER A 215 42.48 -3.38 -7.30
N TRP A 216 41.95 -4.26 -6.44
CA TRP A 216 41.10 -3.85 -5.31
C TRP A 216 41.42 -4.69 -4.07
N LYS A 217 41.14 -4.14 -2.89
CA LYS A 217 41.28 -4.80 -1.59
C LYS A 217 39.94 -4.88 -0.87
N SER A 218 39.73 -5.95 -0.11
CA SER A 218 38.57 -6.06 0.79
C SER A 218 38.47 -4.83 1.69
N GLY A 219 37.24 -4.35 1.92
CA GLY A 219 36.98 -3.14 2.70
C GLY A 219 37.16 -1.81 1.95
N GLU A 220 37.65 -1.81 0.69
CA GLU A 220 37.68 -0.57 -0.12
C GLU A 220 36.29 -0.19 -0.65
N ILE A 221 35.42 -1.17 -0.89
CA ILE A 221 34.00 -0.98 -1.26
C ILE A 221 33.16 -1.62 -0.17
N VAL A 222 32.35 -0.83 0.51
CA VAL A 222 31.58 -1.29 1.67
C VAL A 222 30.11 -0.90 1.50
N ARG A 223 29.23 -1.88 1.57
CA ARG A 223 27.80 -1.70 1.85
C ARG A 223 27.61 -1.77 3.35
N TYR A 224 27.31 -0.63 3.98
CA TYR A 224 27.14 -0.54 5.43
C TYR A 224 25.65 -0.48 5.81
N GLY A 225 25.22 -1.44 6.63
CA GLY A 225 23.83 -1.67 7.00
C GLY A 225 23.21 -2.90 6.33
N PHE A 226 21.99 -3.25 6.74
CA PHE A 226 21.34 -4.49 6.32
C PHE A 226 20.98 -4.53 4.83
N SER A 227 21.13 -5.72 4.24
CA SER A 227 20.73 -6.02 2.86
C SER A 227 20.01 -7.38 2.78
N THR A 228 18.91 -7.41 2.03
CA THR A 228 18.20 -8.64 1.68
C THR A 228 18.53 -9.13 0.26
N ASN A 229 19.40 -8.43 -0.46
CA ASN A 229 19.75 -8.79 -1.83
C ASN A 229 20.67 -10.03 -1.83
N GLU A 230 20.12 -11.17 -2.23
CA GLU A 230 20.85 -12.45 -2.33
C GLU A 230 22.10 -12.36 -3.21
N LYS A 231 22.07 -11.59 -4.32
CA LYS A 231 23.25 -11.41 -5.17
C LYS A 231 24.35 -10.66 -4.44
N LEU A 232 24.01 -9.66 -3.64
CA LEU A 232 24.98 -8.92 -2.85
C LEU A 232 25.56 -9.77 -1.71
N LYS A 233 24.76 -10.67 -1.11
CA LYS A 233 25.24 -11.66 -0.12
C LYS A 233 26.28 -12.64 -0.67
N THR A 234 26.28 -12.89 -1.99
CA THR A 234 27.38 -13.67 -2.60
C THR A 234 28.71 -12.90 -2.64
N LEU A 235 28.68 -11.58 -2.51
CA LEU A 235 29.85 -10.70 -2.48
C LEU A 235 30.28 -10.42 -1.03
N ARG A 236 30.78 -11.45 -0.34
CA ARG A 236 31.17 -11.40 1.08
C ARG A 236 32.19 -10.32 1.45
N ASP A 237 32.95 -9.82 0.48
CA ASP A 237 33.94 -8.75 0.66
C ASP A 237 33.36 -7.32 0.56
N VAL A 238 32.04 -7.19 0.42
CA VAL A 238 31.37 -5.90 0.23
C VAL A 238 30.44 -5.58 1.40
N LEU A 239 29.76 -6.56 1.97
CA LEU A 239 28.87 -6.35 3.10
C LEU A 239 29.67 -6.14 4.39
N SER A 240 29.43 -5.04 5.11
CA SER A 240 30.13 -4.73 6.36
C SER A 240 30.06 -5.89 7.35
N GLN A 241 28.89 -6.49 7.47
CA GLN A 241 28.60 -7.60 8.37
C GLN A 241 29.47 -8.83 8.05
N ASP A 242 29.58 -9.21 6.78
CA ASP A 242 30.34 -10.37 6.35
C ASP A 242 31.86 -10.16 6.48
N ILE A 243 32.33 -8.96 6.16
CA ILE A 243 33.75 -8.58 6.32
C ILE A 243 34.14 -8.66 7.81
N ILE A 244 33.33 -8.08 8.70
CA ILE A 244 33.61 -8.08 10.14
C ILE A 244 33.52 -9.48 10.72
N VAL A 245 32.53 -10.30 10.34
CA VAL A 245 32.45 -11.69 10.79
C VAL A 245 33.67 -12.50 10.33
N ARG A 246 34.18 -12.26 9.12
CA ARG A 246 35.37 -12.95 8.63
C ARG A 246 36.66 -12.50 9.32
N GLU A 247 36.83 -11.19 9.52
CA GLU A 247 38.04 -10.62 10.16
C GLU A 247 38.04 -10.84 11.69
N TYR A 248 36.86 -10.88 12.30
CA TYR A 248 36.65 -11.05 13.74
C TYR A 248 35.60 -12.14 14.01
N PRO A 249 35.92 -13.44 13.81
CA PRO A 249 34.96 -14.54 13.95
C PRO A 249 34.31 -14.63 15.34
N HIS A 250 35.00 -14.18 16.39
CA HIS A 250 34.48 -14.12 17.76
C HIS A 250 33.32 -13.12 17.94
N LEU A 251 33.10 -12.22 16.97
CA LEU A 251 31.96 -11.30 16.96
C LEU A 251 30.73 -11.88 16.24
N GLN A 252 30.82 -13.10 15.70
CA GLN A 252 29.67 -13.82 15.18
C GLN A 252 28.86 -14.40 16.34
N VAL A 253 27.59 -14.00 16.41
CA VAL A 253 26.61 -14.61 17.33
C VAL A 253 25.60 -15.34 16.47
N ASP A 254 25.67 -16.68 16.44
CA ASP A 254 24.67 -17.46 15.73
C ASP A 254 23.35 -17.47 16.50
N THR A 255 22.23 -17.33 15.78
CA THR A 255 20.86 -17.41 16.33
C THR A 255 20.60 -18.71 17.08
N TYR A 256 21.32 -19.78 16.73
CA TYR A 256 21.29 -21.07 17.41
C TYR A 256 21.95 -21.02 18.81
N SER A 257 22.97 -20.21 19.00
CA SER A 257 23.66 -20.03 20.30
C SER A 257 22.85 -19.17 21.28
N LEU A 258 22.04 -18.25 20.77
CA LEU A 258 21.07 -17.48 21.58
C LEU A 258 20.02 -18.39 22.23
N GLY A 259 19.54 -19.42 21.53
CA GLY A 259 18.54 -20.36 22.03
C GLY A 259 19.03 -21.36 23.09
N LYS A 260 20.35 -21.46 23.34
CA LYS A 260 20.94 -22.37 24.34
C LYS A 260 21.49 -21.66 25.58
N GLY A 261 21.37 -20.33 25.70
CA GLY A 261 21.92 -19.58 26.83
C GLY A 261 23.45 -19.62 26.93
N GLN A 262 24.16 -19.78 25.81
CA GLN A 262 25.62 -19.91 25.77
C GLN A 262 26.38 -18.61 26.12
N TYR A 263 25.73 -17.46 26.03
CA TYR A 263 26.32 -16.15 26.31
C TYR A 263 25.48 -15.43 27.35
N SER A 264 26.12 -14.75 28.29
CA SER A 264 25.43 -13.79 29.14
C SER A 264 25.03 -12.55 28.34
N ASP A 265 23.97 -11.87 28.77
CA ASP A 265 23.50 -10.66 28.09
C ASP A 265 24.54 -9.52 28.07
N SER A 266 25.41 -9.48 29.09
CA SER A 266 26.52 -8.54 29.16
C SER A 266 27.56 -8.80 28.07
N GLU A 267 27.81 -10.05 27.73
CA GLU A 267 28.71 -10.46 26.65
C GLU A 267 28.08 -10.19 25.29
N LEU A 268 26.80 -10.48 25.12
CA LEU A 268 26.07 -10.16 23.88
C LEU A 268 26.05 -8.65 23.60
N ARG A 269 25.83 -7.81 24.61
CA ARG A 269 25.91 -6.34 24.48
C ARG A 269 27.32 -5.89 24.07
N LYS A 270 28.36 -6.43 24.72
CA LYS A 270 29.77 -6.12 24.37
C LYS A 270 30.08 -6.53 22.93
N ILE A 271 29.73 -7.75 22.53
CA ILE A 271 29.95 -8.26 21.16
C ILE A 271 29.23 -7.38 20.14
N ARG A 272 27.95 -7.03 20.38
CA ARG A 272 27.18 -6.16 19.47
C ARG A 272 27.76 -4.75 19.37
N MET A 273 28.18 -4.16 20.48
CA MET A 273 28.81 -2.84 20.51
C MET A 273 30.15 -2.84 19.76
N GLN A 274 31.01 -3.84 20.04
CA GLN A 274 32.28 -4.03 19.34
C GLN A 274 32.06 -4.26 17.84
N ARG A 275 31.08 -5.08 17.46
CA ARG A 275 30.71 -5.28 16.06
C ARG A 275 30.28 -3.98 15.39
N LYS A 276 29.38 -3.21 16.02
CA LYS A 276 28.91 -1.92 15.50
C LYS A 276 30.06 -0.92 15.34
N GLU A 277 30.97 -0.88 16.32
CA GLU A 277 32.17 -0.03 16.28
C GLU A 277 33.10 -0.44 15.12
N LYS A 278 33.39 -1.74 14.98
CA LYS A 278 34.22 -2.28 13.89
C LYS A 278 33.60 -2.07 12.51
N GLU A 279 32.29 -2.30 12.37
CA GLU A 279 31.57 -1.99 11.13
C GLU A 279 31.63 -0.48 10.80
N GLY A 280 31.54 0.36 11.83
CA GLY A 280 31.70 1.82 11.72
C GLY A 280 33.11 2.24 11.28
N GLU A 281 34.15 1.67 11.88
CA GLU A 281 35.56 1.90 11.49
C GLU A 281 35.80 1.47 10.03
N LEU A 282 35.29 0.30 9.65
CA LEU A 282 35.35 -0.20 8.28
C LEU A 282 34.66 0.77 7.30
N ALA A 283 33.45 1.23 7.65
CA ALA A 283 32.72 2.21 6.85
C ALA A 283 33.48 3.53 6.71
N ALA A 284 34.09 4.02 7.79
CA ALA A 284 34.89 5.25 7.80
C ALA A 284 36.12 5.15 6.89
N ASN A 285 36.73 3.96 6.78
CA ASN A 285 37.93 3.72 5.98
C ASN A 285 37.65 3.35 4.52
N ALA A 286 36.40 3.06 4.16
CA ALA A 286 36.01 2.70 2.81
C ALA A 286 36.32 3.80 1.78
N LYS A 287 36.75 3.40 0.57
CA LYS A 287 36.90 4.30 -0.59
C LYS A 287 35.57 4.52 -1.30
N VAL A 288 34.70 3.51 -1.33
CA VAL A 288 33.31 3.62 -1.78
C VAL A 288 32.42 3.09 -0.66
N LEU A 289 31.65 3.98 -0.05
CA LEU A 289 30.71 3.64 1.01
C LEU A 289 29.27 3.74 0.49
N GLY A 290 28.50 2.65 0.53
CA GLY A 290 27.09 2.64 0.20
C GLY A 290 26.22 2.54 1.44
N VAL A 291 25.36 3.55 1.65
CA VAL A 291 24.40 3.61 2.77
C VAL A 291 23.11 4.29 2.33
N THR A 292 22.03 4.14 3.10
CA THR A 292 20.81 4.91 2.87
C THR A 292 20.97 6.36 3.34
N LEU A 293 20.15 7.28 2.81
CA LEU A 293 20.08 8.66 3.29
C LEU A 293 19.77 8.73 4.79
N ALA A 294 18.90 7.85 5.29
CA ALA A 294 18.57 7.76 6.70
C ALA A 294 19.78 7.39 7.57
N LYS A 295 20.52 6.35 7.17
CA LYS A 295 21.74 5.92 7.87
C LYS A 295 22.82 7.01 7.85
N ALA A 296 22.95 7.74 6.74
CA ALA A 296 23.89 8.85 6.65
C ALA A 296 23.56 10.02 7.61
N ILE A 297 22.29 10.24 7.93
CA ILE A 297 21.85 11.29 8.87
C ILE A 297 22.17 10.89 10.32
N ILE A 298 21.96 9.60 10.66
CA ILE A 298 22.01 9.10 12.03
C ILE A 298 23.43 8.67 12.44
N ASP A 299 24.22 8.14 11.52
CA ASP A 299 25.46 7.42 11.86
C ASP A 299 26.72 8.31 11.82
N PRO A 300 27.43 8.52 12.95
CA PRO A 300 28.60 9.38 13.03
C PRO A 300 29.78 8.91 12.20
N PHE A 301 29.92 7.60 11.96
CA PHE A 301 30.95 7.09 11.06
C PHE A 301 30.71 7.50 9.61
N VAL A 302 29.50 7.94 9.27
CA VAL A 302 29.17 8.45 7.94
C VAL A 302 29.29 9.98 7.90
N PHE A 303 28.55 10.71 8.74
CA PHE A 303 28.41 12.17 8.60
C PHE A 303 29.60 12.99 9.12
N LYS A 304 30.46 12.43 9.98
CA LYS A 304 31.69 13.12 10.41
C LYS A 304 32.82 13.03 9.38
N ASN A 305 32.70 12.14 8.40
CA ASN A 305 33.67 11.98 7.32
C ASN A 305 33.47 13.02 6.21
N GLU A 306 34.56 13.36 5.51
CA GLU A 306 34.51 14.15 4.27
C GLU A 306 34.76 13.26 3.05
N TYR A 307 34.01 13.51 1.98
CA TYR A 307 34.09 12.75 0.73
C TYR A 307 34.47 13.64 -0.45
N ASP A 308 35.16 13.08 -1.43
CA ASP A 308 35.46 13.81 -2.68
C ASP A 308 34.22 13.91 -3.57
N MET A 309 33.35 12.92 -3.50
CA MET A 309 32.12 12.85 -4.29
C MET A 309 30.98 12.21 -3.50
N ILE A 310 29.81 12.84 -3.58
CA ILE A 310 28.54 12.28 -3.11
C ILE A 310 27.72 11.93 -4.33
N VAL A 311 27.23 10.69 -4.40
CA VAL A 311 26.28 10.23 -5.42
C VAL A 311 24.99 9.89 -4.72
N VAL A 312 23.90 10.55 -5.10
CA VAL A 312 22.56 10.24 -4.58
C VAL A 312 21.71 9.71 -5.73
N ASP A 313 21.25 8.47 -5.61
CA ASP A 313 20.29 7.84 -6.54
C ASP A 313 18.87 7.94 -5.98
N GLU A 314 17.87 7.78 -6.85
CA GLU A 314 16.43 7.89 -6.55
C GLU A 314 16.01 9.21 -5.85
N VAL A 315 16.68 10.31 -6.18
CA VAL A 315 16.49 11.62 -5.50
C VAL A 315 15.10 12.22 -5.65
N SER A 316 14.26 11.70 -6.56
CA SER A 316 12.88 12.15 -6.74
C SER A 316 12.00 11.88 -5.52
N MET A 317 12.39 10.95 -4.64
CA MET A 317 11.66 10.63 -3.40
C MET A 317 12.22 11.31 -2.16
N ALA A 318 13.39 11.95 -2.25
CA ALA A 318 14.08 12.54 -1.11
C ALA A 318 13.61 13.97 -0.85
N TYR A 319 13.52 14.38 0.41
CA TYR A 319 13.26 15.77 0.74
C TYR A 319 14.44 16.65 0.35
N ILE A 320 14.16 17.89 -0.07
CA ILE A 320 15.22 18.84 -0.42
C ILE A 320 16.23 19.06 0.71
N PRO A 321 15.83 19.17 1.99
CA PRO A 321 16.79 19.28 3.10
C PRO A 321 17.70 18.05 3.25
N GLN A 322 17.24 16.84 2.89
CA GLN A 322 18.09 15.63 2.91
C GLN A 322 19.18 15.69 1.84
N ILE A 323 18.82 16.14 0.63
CA ILE A 323 19.80 16.32 -0.47
C ILE A 323 20.80 17.43 -0.14
N ALA A 324 20.35 18.51 0.50
CA ALA A 324 21.24 19.56 0.98
C ALA A 324 22.21 19.04 2.04
N PHE A 325 21.72 18.31 3.04
CA PHE A 325 22.58 17.63 4.02
C PHE A 325 23.62 16.73 3.33
N ALA A 326 23.19 15.87 2.40
CA ALA A 326 24.10 15.01 1.63
C ALA A 326 25.18 15.83 0.90
N ALA A 327 24.79 16.95 0.28
CA ALA A 327 25.72 17.85 -0.40
C ALA A 327 26.77 18.46 0.55
N SER A 328 26.45 18.66 1.83
CA SER A 328 27.38 19.21 2.82
C SER A 328 28.59 18.28 3.07
N LEU A 329 28.40 16.96 2.91
CA LEU A 329 29.38 15.93 3.24
C LEU A 329 30.52 15.81 2.22
N GLY A 330 30.40 16.39 1.02
CA GLY A 330 31.44 16.20 -0.01
C GLY A 330 31.63 17.32 -1.01
N LYS A 331 32.80 17.32 -1.65
CA LYS A 331 33.25 18.40 -2.55
C LYS A 331 32.39 18.52 -3.80
N LYS A 332 31.90 17.40 -4.32
CA LYS A 332 31.06 17.30 -5.52
C LYS A 332 29.78 16.50 -5.25
N LEU A 333 28.73 16.84 -5.97
CA LEU A 333 27.42 16.18 -5.85
C LEU A 333 26.93 15.68 -7.21
N ILE A 334 26.57 14.41 -7.27
CA ILE A 334 25.83 13.81 -8.39
C ILE A 334 24.44 13.46 -7.89
N VAL A 335 23.43 14.03 -8.53
CA VAL A 335 22.01 13.85 -8.21
C VAL A 335 21.39 13.05 -9.34
N CYS A 336 20.96 11.82 -9.10
CA CYS A 336 20.32 10.97 -10.10
C CYS A 336 18.91 10.58 -9.68
N GLY A 337 17.98 10.66 -10.62
CA GLY A 337 16.61 10.22 -10.37
C GLY A 337 15.70 10.50 -11.56
N ASP A 338 14.40 10.40 -11.31
CA ASP A 338 13.38 10.63 -12.31
C ASP A 338 12.19 11.40 -11.72
N PHE A 339 12.12 12.69 -12.01
CA PHE A 339 11.04 13.56 -11.52
C PHE A 339 9.68 13.30 -12.18
N LYS A 340 9.58 12.39 -13.15
CA LYS A 340 8.31 11.85 -13.66
C LYS A 340 7.88 10.55 -12.93
N GLN A 341 8.69 10.02 -12.00
CA GLN A 341 8.31 8.95 -11.07
C GLN A 341 7.93 9.52 -9.68
N LEU A 342 7.82 8.67 -8.65
CA LEU A 342 7.30 9.05 -7.33
C LEU A 342 8.04 10.25 -6.74
N ALA A 343 7.24 11.17 -6.22
CA ALA A 343 7.66 12.35 -5.48
C ALA A 343 7.88 12.01 -4.00
N PRO A 344 8.50 12.90 -3.21
CA PRO A 344 8.55 12.72 -1.78
C PRO A 344 7.13 12.81 -1.18
N ILE A 345 6.91 12.05 -0.10
CA ILE A 345 5.60 11.94 0.57
C ILE A 345 5.72 12.62 1.93
N ALA A 346 4.99 13.72 2.12
CA ALA A 346 4.86 14.43 3.40
C ALA A 346 3.37 14.66 3.70
N GLN A 347 2.98 14.49 4.96
CA GLN A 347 1.59 14.45 5.39
C GLN A 347 1.01 15.85 5.62
N ALA A 348 1.78 16.74 6.25
CA ALA A 348 1.28 18.02 6.72
C ALA A 348 0.80 18.93 5.58
N LYS A 349 -0.39 19.50 5.76
CA LYS A 349 -0.99 20.47 4.82
C LYS A 349 -0.50 21.88 5.15
N HIS A 350 0.73 22.19 4.77
CA HIS A 350 1.31 23.51 5.01
C HIS A 350 2.16 24.00 3.84
N ARG A 351 2.15 25.31 3.56
CA ARG A 351 2.90 25.98 2.47
C ARG A 351 4.37 25.57 2.42
N LEU A 352 5.03 25.53 3.58
CA LEU A 352 6.47 25.21 3.66
C LEU A 352 6.72 23.72 3.38
N VAL A 353 5.83 22.85 3.84
CA VAL A 353 5.91 21.40 3.60
C VAL A 353 5.67 21.11 2.12
N GLU A 354 4.69 21.76 1.50
CA GLU A 354 4.45 21.68 0.07
C GLU A 354 5.70 22.10 -0.73
N LYS A 355 6.31 23.22 -0.37
CA LYS A 355 7.48 23.74 -1.09
C LYS A 355 8.73 22.86 -0.90
N TRP A 356 9.03 22.42 0.31
CA TRP A 356 10.34 21.85 0.65
C TRP A 356 10.37 20.34 0.89
N LEU A 357 9.22 19.75 1.24
CA LEU A 357 9.11 18.32 1.58
C LEU A 357 8.24 17.53 0.60
N ARG A 358 7.46 18.18 -0.29
CA ARG A 358 6.66 17.50 -1.34
C ARG A 358 7.19 17.69 -2.76
N ASN A 359 8.11 18.63 -2.95
CA ASN A 359 8.83 18.84 -4.20
C ASN A 359 10.20 18.18 -4.13
N ASP A 360 10.65 17.66 -5.25
CA ASP A 360 12.00 17.14 -5.42
C ASP A 360 13.00 18.26 -5.79
N ILE A 361 14.28 17.90 -5.75
CA ILE A 361 15.39 18.81 -6.05
C ILE A 361 15.35 19.36 -7.49
N PHE A 362 14.79 18.62 -8.46
CA PHE A 362 14.70 19.08 -9.84
C PHE A 362 13.69 20.23 -9.99
N LYS A 363 12.65 20.29 -9.15
CA LYS A 363 11.69 21.41 -9.15
C LYS A 363 12.32 22.71 -8.63
N VAL A 364 13.03 22.65 -7.50
CA VAL A 364 13.62 23.86 -6.88
C VAL A 364 14.77 24.42 -7.71
N THR A 365 15.51 23.55 -8.40
CA THR A 365 16.61 23.94 -9.31
C THR A 365 16.14 24.44 -10.67
N LYS A 366 14.81 24.54 -10.91
CA LYS A 366 14.22 24.98 -12.18
C LYS A 366 14.48 24.07 -13.38
N ILE A 367 14.97 22.85 -13.14
CA ILE A 367 15.20 21.85 -14.17
C ILE A 367 13.88 21.41 -14.80
N ILE A 368 12.87 21.11 -13.98
CA ILE A 368 11.55 20.67 -14.48
C ILE A 368 10.93 21.78 -15.35
N ASP A 369 10.99 23.03 -14.88
CA ASP A 369 10.43 24.18 -15.61
C ASP A 369 11.11 24.34 -16.99
N ALA A 370 12.43 24.17 -17.07
CA ALA A 370 13.16 24.20 -18.35
C ALA A 370 12.75 23.06 -19.27
N VAL A 371 12.68 21.82 -18.76
CA VAL A 371 12.29 20.63 -19.54
C VAL A 371 10.86 20.75 -20.06
N ASP A 372 9.92 21.18 -19.22
CA ASP A 372 8.51 21.32 -19.62
C ASP A 372 8.33 22.44 -20.67
N ALA A 373 9.21 23.45 -20.68
CA ALA A 373 9.29 24.49 -21.70
C ALA A 373 10.08 24.07 -22.97
N GLY A 374 10.58 22.84 -23.05
CA GLY A 374 11.38 22.35 -24.19
C GLY A 374 12.81 22.88 -24.23
N LEU A 375 13.31 23.47 -23.15
CA LEU A 375 14.66 24.04 -23.03
C LEU A 375 15.63 23.07 -22.34
N SER A 376 16.91 23.14 -22.71
CA SER A 376 17.97 22.39 -22.03
C SER A 376 18.47 23.13 -20.79
N HIS A 377 18.54 22.46 -19.65
CA HIS A 377 19.21 22.99 -18.46
C HIS A 377 20.71 22.62 -18.48
N PRO A 378 21.66 23.57 -18.31
CA PRO A 378 23.10 23.30 -18.49
C PRO A 378 23.64 22.23 -17.54
N ASN A 379 23.16 22.18 -16.29
CA ASN A 379 23.59 21.15 -15.33
C ASN A 379 22.86 19.81 -15.46
N LEU A 380 21.88 19.69 -16.37
CA LEU A 380 21.13 18.46 -16.58
C LEU A 380 21.81 17.59 -17.65
N PHE A 381 21.91 16.31 -17.34
CA PHE A 381 22.29 15.26 -18.28
C PHE A 381 21.17 14.23 -18.34
N MET A 382 20.57 14.01 -19.51
CA MET A 382 19.46 13.07 -19.67
C MET A 382 19.95 11.77 -20.32
N LEU A 383 19.58 10.63 -19.74
CA LEU A 383 19.74 9.32 -20.38
C LEU A 383 18.57 9.07 -21.34
N LYS A 384 18.87 8.81 -22.61
CA LYS A 384 17.86 8.83 -23.69
C LYS A 384 17.41 7.46 -24.22
N THR A 385 18.08 6.36 -23.88
CA THR A 385 17.80 5.05 -24.50
C THR A 385 17.46 4.00 -23.46
N GLN A 386 16.22 3.50 -23.48
CA GLN A 386 15.72 2.47 -22.57
C GLN A 386 16.09 1.06 -23.08
N ARG A 387 16.44 0.17 -22.14
CA ARG A 387 16.91 -1.21 -22.36
C ARG A 387 16.19 -2.23 -21.48
N ARG A 388 15.00 -1.89 -21.01
CA ARG A 388 14.19 -2.73 -20.11
C ARG A 388 12.99 -3.30 -20.83
N MET A 389 12.11 -2.46 -21.35
CA MET A 389 10.77 -2.83 -21.80
C MET A 389 10.76 -3.24 -23.27
N HIS A 390 9.83 -4.13 -23.64
CA HIS A 390 9.41 -4.28 -25.02
C HIS A 390 8.83 -2.95 -25.55
N PRO A 391 9.04 -2.57 -26.83
CA PRO A 391 8.53 -1.32 -27.40
C PRO A 391 7.02 -1.09 -27.21
N ASP A 392 6.20 -2.13 -27.33
CA ASP A 392 4.74 -2.01 -27.13
C ASP A 392 4.37 -1.62 -25.68
N ILE A 393 5.24 -1.89 -24.71
CA ILE A 393 5.06 -1.47 -23.32
C ILE A 393 5.56 -0.04 -23.13
N SER A 394 6.78 0.26 -23.62
CA SER A 394 7.40 1.58 -23.42
C SER A 394 6.68 2.70 -24.16
N SER A 395 6.03 2.38 -25.30
CA SER A 395 5.31 3.32 -26.17
C SER A 395 4.39 4.26 -25.40
N PHE A 396 3.56 3.73 -24.49
CA PHE A 396 2.66 4.52 -23.65
C PHE A 396 3.43 5.56 -22.82
N THR A 397 4.41 5.11 -22.03
CA THR A 397 5.15 6.04 -21.17
C THR A 397 5.93 7.06 -21.97
N ASN A 398 6.48 6.65 -23.13
CA ASN A 398 7.24 7.55 -23.96
C ASN A 398 6.37 8.68 -24.52
N GLN A 399 5.20 8.34 -25.06
CA GLN A 399 4.27 9.30 -25.64
C GLN A 399 3.64 10.20 -24.57
N PHE A 400 3.04 9.62 -23.54
CA PHE A 400 2.16 10.36 -22.61
C PHE A 400 2.91 10.99 -21.43
N ILE A 401 4.08 10.47 -21.04
CA ILE A 401 4.80 10.93 -19.84
C ILE A 401 6.14 11.60 -20.19
N TYR A 402 6.91 11.00 -21.08
CA TYR A 402 8.25 11.50 -21.47
C TYR A 402 8.26 12.33 -22.77
N LYS A 403 7.10 12.59 -23.37
CA LYS A 403 6.95 13.43 -24.57
C LYS A 403 7.93 13.06 -25.70
N ASN A 404 8.11 11.77 -25.95
CA ASN A 404 9.00 11.19 -26.96
C ASN A 404 10.50 11.52 -26.79
N MET A 405 10.94 11.93 -25.59
CA MET A 405 12.36 12.21 -25.31
C MET A 405 13.19 10.94 -25.05
N VAL A 406 12.54 9.77 -24.95
CA VAL A 406 13.20 8.47 -24.71
C VAL A 406 13.04 7.61 -25.97
N SER A 407 14.05 6.78 -26.25
CA SER A 407 14.08 5.85 -27.38
C SER A 407 14.29 4.43 -26.88
N ASP A 408 13.78 3.45 -27.62
CA ASP A 408 14.04 2.04 -27.34
C ASP A 408 15.35 1.60 -28.00
N ASP A 409 16.14 0.81 -27.27
CA ASP A 409 17.27 0.11 -27.88
C ASP A 409 16.74 -0.94 -28.87
N LYS A 410 17.27 -0.95 -30.11
CA LYS A 410 16.77 -1.80 -31.20
C LYS A 410 16.73 -3.29 -30.85
N ALA A 411 17.58 -3.73 -29.91
CA ALA A 411 17.61 -5.13 -29.47
C ALA A 411 16.45 -5.52 -28.54
N MET A 412 15.60 -4.58 -28.08
CA MET A 412 14.58 -4.86 -27.07
C MET A 412 13.48 -5.80 -27.54
N VAL A 413 13.08 -5.74 -28.81
CA VAL A 413 12.12 -6.71 -29.38
C VAL A 413 12.66 -8.12 -29.20
N LYS A 414 13.81 -8.41 -29.81
CA LYS A 414 14.48 -9.72 -29.73
C LYS A 414 14.78 -10.19 -28.31
N LYS A 415 15.19 -9.29 -27.41
CA LYS A 415 15.49 -9.64 -26.02
C LYS A 415 14.25 -9.99 -25.19
N ARG A 416 13.05 -9.64 -25.66
CA ARG A 416 11.79 -9.87 -24.93
C ARG A 416 10.89 -10.90 -25.60
N GLU A 417 11.16 -11.31 -26.84
CA GLU A 417 10.46 -12.39 -27.56
C GLU A 417 10.19 -13.63 -26.69
N GLN A 418 11.22 -14.11 -25.95
CA GLN A 418 11.08 -15.30 -25.10
C GLN A 418 10.00 -15.19 -24.02
N ILE A 419 9.75 -13.99 -23.50
CA ILE A 419 8.69 -13.74 -22.50
C ILE A 419 7.37 -13.43 -23.21
N VAL A 420 7.42 -12.67 -24.30
CA VAL A 420 6.24 -12.25 -25.07
C VAL A 420 5.48 -13.45 -25.65
N HIS A 421 6.19 -14.47 -26.17
CA HIS A 421 5.59 -15.68 -26.74
C HIS A 421 4.95 -16.61 -25.70
N LYS A 422 5.22 -16.40 -24.40
CA LYS A 422 4.72 -17.25 -23.33
C LYS A 422 3.38 -16.75 -22.77
N LEU A 423 2.70 -17.65 -22.06
CA LEU A 423 1.47 -17.33 -21.32
C LEU A 423 1.73 -16.35 -20.15
N PRO A 424 0.71 -15.59 -19.74
CA PRO A 424 -0.61 -15.47 -20.37
C PRO A 424 -0.56 -14.61 -21.66
N PHE A 425 -1.54 -14.76 -22.55
CA PHE A 425 -1.66 -14.00 -23.82
C PHE A 425 -0.41 -14.13 -24.73
N PRO A 426 -0.19 -15.30 -25.36
CA PRO A 426 1.02 -15.53 -26.15
C PRO A 426 1.12 -14.53 -27.32
N ASN A 427 2.32 -14.02 -27.56
CA ASN A 427 2.68 -13.04 -28.59
C ASN A 427 2.23 -11.59 -28.34
N GLU A 428 1.62 -11.30 -27.19
CA GLU A 428 1.27 -9.93 -26.81
C GLU A 428 2.13 -9.42 -25.66
N ALA A 429 2.79 -8.29 -25.85
CA ALA A 429 3.61 -7.64 -24.83
C ALA A 429 2.81 -6.70 -23.93
N SER A 430 1.70 -6.15 -24.40
CA SER A 430 0.84 -5.23 -23.64
C SER A 430 -0.63 -5.57 -23.86
N VAL A 431 -1.37 -5.76 -22.75
CA VAL A 431 -2.72 -6.33 -22.75
C VAL A 431 -3.65 -5.53 -21.84
N LEU A 432 -4.88 -5.30 -22.28
CA LEU A 432 -5.99 -4.79 -21.45
C LEU A 432 -7.05 -5.88 -21.27
N VAL A 433 -7.30 -6.26 -20.01
CA VAL A 433 -8.42 -7.11 -19.59
C VAL A 433 -9.52 -6.21 -19.05
N ASP A 434 -10.58 -6.06 -19.83
CA ASP A 434 -11.75 -5.26 -19.49
C ASP A 434 -12.75 -6.07 -18.67
N THR A 435 -12.95 -5.67 -17.42
CA THR A 435 -13.89 -6.30 -16.49
C THR A 435 -15.26 -5.62 -16.45
N SER A 436 -15.54 -4.67 -17.35
CA SER A 436 -16.84 -4.03 -17.46
C SER A 436 -17.95 -5.08 -17.48
N LYS A 437 -18.95 -4.90 -16.62
CA LYS A 437 -20.12 -5.79 -16.53
C LYS A 437 -19.79 -7.27 -16.28
N SER A 438 -18.65 -7.54 -15.65
CA SER A 438 -18.20 -8.89 -15.26
C SER A 438 -18.47 -9.20 -13.79
N GLY A 439 -19.29 -8.40 -13.09
CA GLY A 439 -19.54 -8.58 -11.65
C GLY A 439 -18.39 -8.12 -10.77
N THR A 440 -17.55 -7.20 -11.26
CA THR A 440 -16.47 -6.61 -10.47
C THR A 440 -16.98 -5.50 -9.56
N TYR A 441 -17.01 -5.76 -8.25
CA TYR A 441 -17.44 -4.80 -7.23
C TYR A 441 -16.24 -4.30 -6.41
N CYS A 442 -15.98 -2.99 -6.46
CA CYS A 442 -14.96 -2.31 -5.68
C CYS A 442 -15.49 -1.98 -4.27
N LEU A 443 -15.24 -2.89 -3.33
CA LEU A 443 -15.56 -2.74 -1.92
C LEU A 443 -14.43 -1.98 -1.18
N LYS A 444 -14.62 -1.76 0.12
CA LYS A 444 -13.66 -1.09 1.00
C LYS A 444 -13.47 -1.90 2.26
N ASP A 445 -12.21 -2.03 2.69
CA ASP A 445 -11.86 -2.49 4.03
C ASP A 445 -12.40 -1.49 5.04
N THR A 446 -13.27 -1.94 5.92
CA THR A 446 -13.94 -1.15 6.96
C THR A 446 -12.97 -0.48 7.93
N ALA A 447 -11.83 -1.11 8.19
CA ALA A 447 -10.84 -0.60 9.15
C ALA A 447 -9.95 0.50 8.55
N THR A 448 -9.62 0.39 7.25
CA THR A 448 -8.62 1.26 6.61
C THR A 448 -9.15 2.16 5.49
N ASP A 449 -10.41 1.99 5.10
CA ASP A 449 -11.04 2.60 3.91
C ASP A 449 -10.33 2.23 2.59
N SER A 450 -9.39 1.27 2.60
CA SER A 450 -8.65 0.84 1.43
C SER A 450 -9.54 0.00 0.50
N ARG A 451 -9.51 0.28 -0.80
CA ARG A 451 -10.35 -0.39 -1.79
C ARG A 451 -9.84 -1.80 -2.14
N PHE A 452 -10.76 -2.72 -2.41
CA PHE A 452 -10.46 -4.05 -2.92
C PHE A 452 -11.61 -4.56 -3.82
N ASN A 453 -11.32 -5.55 -4.66
CA ASN A 453 -12.26 -6.14 -5.60
C ASN A 453 -11.94 -7.63 -5.74
N VAL A 454 -12.85 -8.47 -5.24
CA VAL A 454 -12.62 -9.92 -5.13
C VAL A 454 -12.53 -10.58 -6.50
N VAL A 455 -13.45 -10.30 -7.42
CA VAL A 455 -13.41 -10.88 -8.78
C VAL A 455 -12.14 -10.44 -9.51
N SER A 456 -11.74 -9.16 -9.41
CA SER A 456 -10.48 -8.68 -9.98
C SER A 456 -9.25 -9.39 -9.39
N ALA A 457 -9.23 -9.61 -8.06
CA ALA A 457 -8.14 -10.32 -7.39
C ALA A 457 -8.03 -11.79 -7.85
N LEU A 458 -9.16 -12.48 -8.02
CA LEU A 458 -9.18 -13.87 -8.51
C LEU A 458 -8.78 -13.96 -9.99
N LEU A 459 -9.23 -13.01 -10.82
CA LEU A 459 -8.77 -12.92 -12.21
C LEU A 459 -7.25 -12.68 -12.27
N ALA A 460 -6.72 -11.77 -11.45
CA ALA A 460 -5.30 -11.55 -11.35
C ALA A 460 -4.54 -12.81 -10.90
N MET A 461 -5.08 -13.53 -9.91
CA MET A 461 -4.50 -14.79 -9.45
C MET A 461 -4.49 -15.85 -10.56
N GLN A 462 -5.55 -15.95 -11.34
CA GLN A 462 -5.62 -16.85 -12.49
C GLN A 462 -4.56 -16.52 -13.56
N LEU A 463 -4.35 -15.23 -13.84
CA LEU A 463 -3.28 -14.79 -14.74
C LEU A 463 -1.88 -15.06 -14.18
N ILE A 464 -1.69 -14.95 -12.87
CA ILE A 464 -0.44 -15.35 -12.18
C ILE A 464 -0.18 -16.84 -12.37
N LEU A 465 -1.20 -17.69 -12.16
CA LEU A 465 -1.09 -19.14 -12.37
C LEU A 465 -0.71 -19.46 -13.81
N SER A 466 -1.34 -18.79 -14.78
CA SER A 466 -1.07 -18.97 -16.22
C SER A 466 0.36 -18.59 -16.60
N GLY A 467 0.89 -17.52 -15.98
CA GLY A 467 2.26 -17.06 -16.22
C GLY A 467 3.34 -17.82 -15.44
N LYS A 468 2.96 -18.72 -14.52
CA LYS A 468 3.92 -19.41 -13.65
C LYS A 468 4.94 -20.21 -14.47
N GLY A 469 6.22 -20.08 -14.12
CA GLY A 469 7.32 -20.73 -14.85
C GLY A 469 7.76 -20.01 -16.13
N ASN A 470 7.10 -18.90 -16.49
CA ASN A 470 7.47 -18.08 -17.65
C ASN A 470 8.38 -16.89 -17.31
N GLY A 471 8.90 -16.86 -16.08
CA GLY A 471 9.78 -15.82 -15.54
C GLY A 471 9.19 -15.19 -14.29
N SER A 472 9.79 -14.08 -13.86
CA SER A 472 9.41 -13.40 -12.63
C SER A 472 8.10 -12.62 -12.82
N ILE A 473 7.17 -12.74 -11.87
CA ILE A 473 5.83 -12.11 -11.95
C ILE A 473 5.66 -11.07 -10.84
N GLY A 474 5.16 -9.90 -11.19
CA GLY A 474 4.76 -8.86 -10.24
C GLY A 474 3.28 -8.52 -10.38
N TYR A 475 2.53 -8.61 -9.29
CA TYR A 475 1.20 -8.03 -9.19
C TYR A 475 1.29 -6.67 -8.50
N ILE A 476 0.69 -5.65 -9.10
CA ILE A 476 0.73 -4.27 -8.62
C ILE A 476 -0.68 -3.71 -8.56
N SER A 477 -1.04 -3.10 -7.43
CA SER A 477 -2.28 -2.34 -7.26
C SER A 477 -2.03 -1.02 -6.50
N PRO A 478 -2.86 0.03 -6.69
CA PRO A 478 -2.80 1.22 -5.86
C PRO A 478 -3.16 0.96 -4.38
N TYR A 479 -3.89 -0.12 -4.09
CA TYR A 479 -4.56 -0.32 -2.81
C TYR A 479 -3.95 -1.44 -1.97
N ARG A 480 -3.73 -1.15 -0.68
CA ARG A 480 -3.17 -2.12 0.26
C ARG A 480 -4.10 -3.31 0.49
N ALA A 481 -5.40 -3.07 0.68
CA ALA A 481 -6.37 -4.16 0.88
C ALA A 481 -6.39 -5.14 -0.29
N GLN A 482 -6.38 -4.63 -1.53
CA GLN A 482 -6.26 -5.49 -2.72
C GLN A 482 -4.96 -6.30 -2.74
N THR A 483 -3.82 -5.70 -2.42
CA THR A 483 -2.54 -6.43 -2.39
C THR A 483 -2.50 -7.48 -1.28
N LYS A 484 -3.14 -7.22 -0.13
CA LYS A 484 -3.28 -8.23 0.94
C LYS A 484 -4.14 -9.41 0.46
N LEU A 485 -5.25 -9.14 -0.22
CA LEU A 485 -6.13 -10.16 -0.77
C LEU A 485 -5.41 -11.06 -1.77
N VAL A 486 -4.66 -10.48 -2.71
CA VAL A 486 -3.87 -11.26 -3.69
C VAL A 486 -2.73 -12.02 -3.02
N ASN A 487 -2.04 -11.44 -2.02
CA ASN A 487 -1.03 -12.19 -1.27
C ASN A 487 -1.63 -13.40 -0.53
N ALA A 488 -2.83 -13.26 0.06
CA ALA A 488 -3.53 -14.40 0.67
C ALA A 488 -3.85 -15.50 -0.36
N CYS A 489 -4.26 -15.12 -1.58
CA CYS A 489 -4.46 -16.07 -2.68
C CYS A 489 -3.15 -16.75 -3.10
N ILE A 490 -2.04 -16.01 -3.19
CA ILE A 490 -0.71 -16.56 -3.51
C ILE A 490 -0.28 -17.55 -2.43
N ASP A 491 -0.41 -17.20 -1.15
CA ASP A 491 -0.03 -18.08 -0.04
C ASP A 491 -0.87 -19.38 -0.03
N ALA A 492 -2.16 -19.31 -0.42
CA ALA A 492 -3.04 -20.47 -0.51
C ALA A 492 -2.76 -21.37 -1.71
N LEU A 493 -2.61 -20.78 -2.91
CA LEU A 493 -2.57 -21.53 -4.18
C LEU A 493 -1.13 -21.77 -4.69
N LEU A 494 -0.13 -21.10 -4.09
CA LEU A 494 1.28 -21.24 -4.43
C LEU A 494 2.14 -21.35 -3.16
N PRO A 495 1.96 -22.41 -2.33
CA PRO A 495 2.63 -22.54 -1.03
C PRO A 495 4.16 -22.55 -1.12
N ASP A 496 4.72 -23.05 -2.23
CA ASP A 496 6.17 -23.07 -2.44
C ASP A 496 6.75 -21.75 -2.99
N ASN A 497 5.93 -20.73 -3.27
CA ASN A 497 6.39 -19.44 -3.81
C ASN A 497 7.47 -18.79 -2.93
N ARG A 498 7.40 -18.97 -1.61
CA ARG A 498 8.39 -18.42 -0.66
C ARG A 498 9.76 -19.11 -0.76
N LYS A 499 9.82 -20.34 -1.26
CA LYS A 499 11.06 -21.11 -1.45
C LYS A 499 11.70 -20.89 -2.82
N GLN A 500 11.00 -20.23 -3.74
CA GLN A 500 11.50 -19.99 -5.09
C GLN A 500 12.57 -18.89 -5.12
N ILE A 501 13.52 -19.04 -6.04
CA ILE A 501 14.50 -17.99 -6.36
C ILE A 501 13.77 -16.76 -6.95
N ASP A 502 14.32 -15.56 -6.73
CA ASP A 502 13.67 -14.28 -7.12
C ASP A 502 13.30 -14.20 -8.61
N THR A 503 13.98 -14.95 -9.48
CA THR A 503 13.72 -15.01 -10.92
C THR A 503 12.43 -15.73 -11.29
N ASP A 504 11.88 -16.55 -10.40
CA ASP A 504 10.62 -17.28 -10.62
C ASP A 504 9.53 -16.90 -9.59
N ARG A 505 9.91 -16.13 -8.57
CA ARG A 505 9.01 -15.73 -7.47
C ARG A 505 7.95 -14.74 -7.92
N VAL A 506 6.73 -14.94 -7.43
CA VAL A 506 5.61 -14.00 -7.54
C VAL A 506 5.65 -13.01 -6.39
N ILE A 507 5.57 -11.71 -6.69
CA ILE A 507 5.44 -10.65 -5.69
C ILE A 507 4.17 -9.83 -5.94
N ALA A 508 3.31 -9.73 -4.93
CA ALA A 508 2.17 -8.81 -4.94
C ALA A 508 2.43 -7.64 -3.97
N ALA A 509 2.43 -6.40 -4.47
CA ALA A 509 2.67 -5.23 -3.64
C ALA A 509 2.00 -3.96 -4.19
N THR A 510 1.91 -2.91 -3.38
CA THR A 510 1.44 -1.61 -3.88
C THR A 510 2.47 -0.98 -4.82
N ILE A 511 2.04 -0.05 -5.69
CA ILE A 511 2.94 0.69 -6.61
C ILE A 511 4.14 1.30 -5.86
N HIS A 512 3.90 1.90 -4.68
CA HIS A 512 4.95 2.51 -3.86
C HIS A 512 5.97 1.49 -3.35
N THR A 513 5.49 0.36 -2.82
CA THR A 513 6.34 -0.70 -2.29
C THR A 513 7.07 -1.49 -3.37
N PHE A 514 6.56 -1.47 -4.61
CA PHE A 514 7.17 -2.14 -5.76
C PHE A 514 8.28 -1.29 -6.42
N GLN A 515 8.46 -0.03 -6.02
CA GLN A 515 9.48 0.83 -6.61
C GLN A 515 10.88 0.22 -6.48
N GLY A 516 11.68 0.35 -7.55
CA GLY A 516 13.03 -0.22 -7.63
C GLY A 516 13.05 -1.69 -8.06
N SER A 517 11.96 -2.43 -7.87
CA SER A 517 11.79 -3.78 -8.41
C SER A 517 11.40 -3.75 -9.89
N GLU A 518 11.69 -4.82 -10.61
CA GLU A 518 11.28 -5.05 -12.00
C GLU A 518 10.99 -6.54 -12.20
N ARG A 519 10.04 -6.86 -13.09
CA ARG A 519 9.62 -8.23 -13.37
C ARG A 519 9.44 -8.48 -14.85
N ASP A 520 9.54 -9.74 -15.23
CA ASP A 520 9.37 -10.17 -16.61
C ASP A 520 7.92 -9.95 -17.05
N ILE A 521 6.98 -10.28 -16.17
CA ILE A 521 5.54 -10.08 -16.33
C ILE A 521 5.03 -9.19 -15.21
N ILE A 522 4.27 -8.14 -15.55
CA ILE A 522 3.54 -7.31 -14.58
C ILE A 522 2.04 -7.39 -14.85
N ILE A 523 1.28 -7.65 -13.79
CA ILE A 523 -0.18 -7.52 -13.75
C ILE A 523 -0.51 -6.28 -12.92
N PHE A 524 -1.10 -5.28 -13.56
CA PHE A 524 -1.53 -4.04 -12.93
C PHE A 524 -3.06 -4.01 -12.80
N ASP A 525 -3.55 -4.00 -11.57
CA ASP A 525 -4.98 -4.01 -11.27
C ASP A 525 -5.44 -2.64 -10.75
N GLN A 526 -6.34 -2.01 -11.51
CA GLN A 526 -6.87 -0.68 -11.18
C GLN A 526 -7.91 -0.71 -10.06
N VAL A 527 -8.58 -1.85 -9.82
CA VAL A 527 -9.58 -2.14 -8.76
C VAL A 527 -10.88 -1.32 -8.82
N ASP A 528 -10.78 -0.03 -9.15
CA ASP A 528 -11.87 0.94 -9.15
C ASP A 528 -13.00 0.51 -10.10
N SER A 529 -14.17 0.28 -9.51
CA SER A 529 -15.42 -0.04 -10.19
C SER A 529 -16.62 0.38 -9.31
N TYR A 530 -17.84 0.05 -9.73
CA TYR A 530 -19.03 0.15 -8.86
C TYR A 530 -18.81 -0.63 -7.54
N PRO A 531 -19.37 -0.24 -6.38
CA PRO A 531 -20.30 0.87 -6.13
C PRO A 531 -19.65 2.24 -5.92
N GLN A 532 -18.33 2.39 -6.13
CA GLN A 532 -17.66 3.65 -5.86
C GLN A 532 -18.16 4.74 -6.81
N GLN A 533 -18.87 5.75 -6.33
CA GLN A 533 -19.39 6.81 -7.21
C GLN A 533 -18.29 7.69 -7.83
N ARG A 534 -17.16 7.81 -7.12
CA ARG A 534 -15.99 8.58 -7.56
C ARG A 534 -14.75 7.70 -7.61
N PRO A 535 -13.90 7.91 -8.62
CA PRO A 535 -12.61 7.25 -8.70
C PRO A 535 -11.75 7.71 -7.52
N SER A 536 -10.81 6.86 -7.12
CA SER A 536 -9.94 7.15 -5.99
C SER A 536 -9.06 8.35 -6.27
N ILE A 537 -8.77 9.10 -5.20
CA ILE A 537 -7.80 10.19 -5.23
C ILE A 537 -6.41 9.68 -5.64
N LEU A 538 -6.07 8.42 -5.34
CA LEU A 538 -4.79 7.81 -5.74
C LEU A 538 -4.62 7.75 -7.26
N LEU A 539 -5.72 7.54 -8.00
CA LEU A 539 -5.72 7.42 -9.46
C LEU A 539 -6.04 8.75 -10.18
N THR A 540 -6.46 9.78 -9.46
CA THR A 540 -6.95 11.03 -10.08
C THR A 540 -6.25 12.31 -9.61
N ASN A 541 -5.51 12.28 -8.51
CA ASN A 541 -4.77 13.45 -8.03
C ASN A 541 -3.68 13.89 -9.02
N SER A 542 -3.05 15.04 -8.77
CA SER A 542 -1.97 15.58 -9.62
C SER A 542 -0.70 14.72 -9.68
N LYS A 543 -0.57 13.73 -8.79
CA LYS A 543 0.57 12.80 -8.72
C LYS A 543 0.24 11.42 -9.32
N SER A 544 -1.01 11.19 -9.76
CA SER A 544 -1.46 9.90 -10.28
C SER A 544 -0.69 9.44 -11.51
N ASP A 545 -0.30 10.37 -12.39
CA ASP A 545 0.50 10.05 -13.57
C ASP A 545 1.86 9.44 -13.22
N ARG A 546 2.45 9.86 -12.10
CA ARG A 546 3.70 9.27 -11.58
C ARG A 546 3.48 7.83 -11.11
N LEU A 547 2.32 7.52 -10.54
CA LEU A 547 1.97 6.16 -10.10
C LEU A 547 1.79 5.23 -11.30
N ILE A 548 1.04 5.67 -12.32
CA ILE A 548 0.84 4.90 -13.55
C ILE A 548 2.17 4.69 -14.27
N ASN A 549 3.00 5.74 -14.39
CA ASN A 549 4.34 5.63 -14.94
C ASN A 549 5.18 4.54 -14.23
N VAL A 550 5.17 4.54 -12.89
CA VAL A 550 5.90 3.54 -12.12
C VAL A 550 5.37 2.15 -12.42
N ALA A 551 4.04 1.94 -12.36
CA ALA A 551 3.40 0.65 -12.59
C ALA A 551 3.76 0.05 -13.96
N VAL A 552 3.60 0.81 -15.05
CA VAL A 552 3.93 0.36 -16.42
C VAL A 552 5.41 0.01 -16.53
N THR A 553 6.28 0.85 -15.97
CA THR A 553 7.73 0.72 -16.15
C THR A 553 8.40 -0.34 -15.28
N ARG A 554 7.61 -1.09 -14.50
CA ARG A 554 8.09 -2.28 -13.78
C ARG A 554 8.21 -3.50 -14.70
N ALA A 555 7.51 -3.50 -15.82
CA ALA A 555 7.49 -4.63 -16.76
C ALA A 555 8.76 -4.68 -17.62
N LYS A 556 9.12 -5.88 -18.06
CA LYS A 556 10.16 -6.11 -19.07
C LYS A 556 9.56 -6.63 -20.37
N GLY A 557 8.93 -7.80 -20.32
CA GLY A 557 8.43 -8.51 -21.48
C GLY A 557 6.92 -8.41 -21.66
N LYS A 558 6.16 -8.47 -20.56
CA LYS A 558 4.69 -8.46 -20.62
C LYS A 558 4.07 -7.54 -19.57
N PHE A 559 3.11 -6.72 -19.97
CA PHE A 559 2.35 -5.82 -19.11
C PHE A 559 0.85 -6.02 -19.33
N ILE A 560 0.14 -6.45 -18.29
CA ILE A 560 -1.29 -6.78 -18.34
C ILE A 560 -2.02 -5.85 -17.40
N THR A 561 -3.01 -5.12 -17.90
CA THR A 561 -3.86 -4.24 -17.09
C THR A 561 -5.23 -4.86 -16.90
N ILE A 562 -5.72 -4.91 -15.66
CA ILE A 562 -7.10 -5.28 -15.32
C ILE A 562 -7.85 -4.02 -14.92
N ALA A 563 -8.96 -3.71 -15.59
CA ALA A 563 -9.74 -2.52 -15.30
C ALA A 563 -11.21 -2.66 -15.70
N ASP A 564 -12.13 -2.04 -14.95
CA ASP A 564 -13.49 -1.78 -15.40
C ASP A 564 -13.46 -0.57 -16.37
N ARG A 565 -13.36 -0.85 -17.67
CA ARG A 565 -13.16 0.16 -18.71
C ARG A 565 -14.29 1.19 -18.75
N GLN A 566 -15.54 0.74 -18.59
CA GLN A 566 -16.72 1.58 -18.58
C GLN A 566 -16.70 2.55 -17.39
N TYR A 567 -16.32 2.07 -16.21
CA TYR A 567 -16.14 2.90 -15.03
C TYR A 567 -15.08 3.99 -15.26
N ILE A 568 -13.90 3.61 -15.74
CA ILE A 568 -12.79 4.55 -15.99
C ILE A 568 -13.19 5.59 -17.04
N LYS A 569 -13.79 5.19 -18.16
CA LYS A 569 -14.18 6.10 -19.25
C LYS A 569 -15.26 7.10 -18.81
N SER A 570 -16.20 6.68 -17.98
CA SER A 570 -17.32 7.53 -17.52
C SER A 570 -16.96 8.46 -16.35
N ARG A 571 -15.92 8.14 -15.58
CA ARG A 571 -15.60 8.86 -14.34
C ARG A 571 -14.27 9.60 -14.34
N ILE A 572 -13.35 9.25 -15.25
CA ILE A 572 -12.00 9.83 -15.28
C ILE A 572 -11.79 10.62 -16.58
N PRO A 573 -11.28 11.87 -16.53
CA PRO A 573 -10.92 12.64 -17.72
C PRO A 573 -9.83 11.96 -18.57
N GLN A 574 -9.86 12.17 -19.88
CA GLN A 574 -8.91 11.56 -20.83
C GLN A 574 -7.46 11.96 -20.59
N GLU A 575 -7.24 13.17 -20.07
CA GLU A 575 -5.91 13.72 -19.75
C GLU A 575 -5.17 12.96 -18.65
N LYS A 576 -5.89 12.19 -17.82
CA LYS A 576 -5.29 11.43 -16.71
C LYS A 576 -4.63 10.17 -17.23
N ALA A 577 -3.39 9.90 -16.78
CA ALA A 577 -2.61 8.77 -17.28
C ALA A 577 -3.31 7.42 -17.13
N VAL A 578 -4.15 7.23 -16.11
CA VAL A 578 -4.87 5.95 -15.89
C VAL A 578 -5.89 5.66 -17.01
N ARG A 579 -6.62 6.69 -17.47
CA ARG A 579 -7.53 6.56 -18.60
C ARG A 579 -6.76 6.50 -19.91
N ALA A 580 -5.77 7.38 -20.09
CA ALA A 580 -4.92 7.38 -21.28
C ALA A 580 -4.24 6.02 -21.50
N LEU A 581 -3.81 5.33 -20.43
CA LEU A 581 -3.25 3.98 -20.51
C LEU A 581 -4.27 2.99 -21.08
N SER A 582 -5.49 3.01 -20.55
CA SER A 582 -6.56 2.11 -21.00
C SER A 582 -6.94 2.40 -22.47
N ASP A 583 -7.07 3.68 -22.83
CA ASP A 583 -7.35 4.14 -24.20
C ASP A 583 -6.22 3.71 -25.17
N HIS A 584 -4.95 3.83 -24.75
CA HIS A 584 -3.77 3.47 -25.54
C HIS A 584 -3.68 1.97 -25.80
N LEU A 585 -3.87 1.14 -24.76
CA LEU A 585 -3.84 -0.32 -24.89
C LEU A 585 -4.97 -0.81 -25.82
N GLU A 586 -6.18 -0.28 -25.63
CA GLU A 586 -7.34 -0.60 -26.48
C GLU A 586 -7.10 -0.23 -27.95
N THR A 587 -6.44 0.90 -28.21
CA THR A 587 -6.15 1.34 -29.59
C THR A 587 -5.06 0.49 -30.26
N MET A 588 -4.07 0.00 -29.52
CA MET A 588 -2.97 -0.78 -30.10
C MET A 588 -3.34 -2.24 -30.36
N ASN A 589 -3.92 -2.93 -29.37
CA ASN A 589 -4.10 -4.39 -29.40
C ASN A 589 -5.56 -4.82 -29.14
N GLY A 590 -6.50 -3.87 -29.00
CA GLY A 590 -7.84 -4.17 -28.53
C GLY A 590 -7.91 -4.44 -27.03
N SER A 591 -9.01 -5.03 -26.59
CA SER A 591 -9.22 -5.44 -25.19
C SER A 591 -9.82 -6.83 -25.12
N TYR A 592 -9.44 -7.57 -24.08
CA TYR A 592 -10.06 -8.84 -23.72
C TYR A 592 -11.22 -8.57 -22.79
N THR A 593 -12.42 -8.84 -23.29
CA THR A 593 -13.68 -8.57 -22.58
C THR A 593 -14.18 -9.82 -21.87
N LYS A 594 -15.30 -9.69 -21.15
CA LYS A 594 -16.01 -10.84 -20.56
C LYS A 594 -16.30 -12.00 -21.51
N LYS A 595 -16.43 -11.73 -22.83
CA LYS A 595 -16.66 -12.79 -23.84
C LYS A 595 -15.42 -13.65 -24.07
N ASP A 596 -14.25 -13.07 -23.85
CA ASP A 596 -12.96 -13.71 -24.06
C ASP A 596 -12.46 -14.41 -22.78
N LEU A 597 -12.91 -13.96 -21.61
CA LEU A 597 -12.49 -14.49 -20.31
C LEU A 597 -12.64 -16.02 -20.20
N PRO A 598 -13.76 -16.68 -20.56
CA PRO A 598 -13.84 -18.14 -20.47
C PRO A 598 -12.70 -18.86 -21.19
N ARG A 599 -12.32 -18.39 -22.39
CA ARG A 599 -11.21 -18.93 -23.17
C ARG A 599 -9.85 -18.65 -22.51
N ILE A 600 -9.64 -17.43 -22.01
CA ILE A 600 -8.37 -17.04 -21.35
C ILE A 600 -8.14 -17.88 -20.09
N LEU A 601 -9.20 -18.15 -19.34
CA LEU A 601 -9.13 -18.83 -18.05
C LEU A 601 -9.09 -20.36 -18.21
N ALA A 602 -9.49 -20.90 -19.37
CA ALA A 602 -9.51 -22.34 -19.66
C ALA A 602 -8.11 -22.98 -19.64
N ASP A 603 -7.08 -22.24 -20.01
CA ASP A 603 -5.71 -22.77 -20.18
C ASP A 603 -4.97 -23.00 -18.86
N THR A 604 -5.56 -22.65 -17.71
CA THR A 604 -4.91 -22.88 -16.41
C THR A 604 -5.90 -23.45 -15.39
N PHE A 605 -5.76 -24.73 -15.08
CA PHE A 605 -6.59 -25.36 -14.05
C PHE A 605 -5.88 -25.36 -12.70
N HIS A 606 -6.59 -24.96 -11.64
CA HIS A 606 -6.20 -25.20 -10.26
C HIS A 606 -7.37 -25.85 -9.51
N PRO A 607 -7.16 -26.93 -8.75
CA PRO A 607 -8.25 -27.62 -8.06
C PRO A 607 -9.03 -26.69 -7.11
N ASP A 608 -8.32 -25.79 -6.45
CA ASP A 608 -8.88 -24.84 -5.49
C ASP A 608 -9.30 -23.49 -6.08
N LEU A 609 -9.07 -23.24 -7.37
CA LEU A 609 -9.55 -22.04 -8.06
C LEU A 609 -10.15 -22.44 -9.41
N GLN A 610 -11.48 -22.49 -9.46
CA GLN A 610 -12.24 -23.02 -10.60
C GLN A 610 -13.14 -21.94 -11.18
N TRP A 611 -13.08 -21.77 -12.51
CA TRP A 611 -13.92 -20.86 -13.27
C TRP A 611 -14.95 -21.64 -14.08
N PHE A 612 -16.16 -21.10 -14.16
CA PHE A 612 -17.28 -21.69 -14.88
C PHE A 612 -17.93 -20.62 -15.76
N GLU A 613 -18.16 -20.97 -17.03
CA GLU A 613 -19.05 -20.21 -17.89
C GLU A 613 -20.50 -20.54 -17.52
N GLY A 614 -21.32 -19.51 -17.29
CA GLY A 614 -22.69 -19.68 -16.82
C GLY A 614 -22.83 -19.90 -15.32
N GLU A 615 -23.95 -20.53 -14.95
CA GLU A 615 -24.30 -20.88 -13.57
C GLU A 615 -24.10 -22.40 -13.36
N PRO A 616 -22.99 -22.84 -12.73
CA PRO A 616 -22.68 -24.26 -12.54
C PRO A 616 -23.50 -24.90 -11.41
N PHE A 617 -24.83 -24.90 -11.55
CA PHE A 617 -25.78 -25.25 -10.48
C PHE A 617 -25.50 -26.62 -9.87
N ASP A 618 -25.16 -27.64 -10.67
CA ASP A 618 -24.88 -28.99 -10.15
C ASP A 618 -23.62 -29.06 -9.28
N ARG A 619 -22.60 -28.26 -9.59
CA ARG A 619 -21.39 -28.18 -8.76
C ARG A 619 -21.68 -27.41 -7.48
N LEU A 620 -22.35 -26.28 -7.57
CA LEU A 620 -22.77 -25.49 -6.40
C LEU A 620 -23.68 -26.31 -5.48
N ALA A 621 -24.68 -27.01 -6.03
CA ALA A 621 -25.62 -27.80 -5.26
C ALA A 621 -24.94 -28.94 -4.50
N ARG A 622 -23.87 -29.54 -5.05
CA ARG A 622 -23.04 -30.52 -4.33
C ARG A 622 -22.35 -29.89 -3.12
N ASP A 623 -21.75 -28.72 -3.28
CA ASP A 623 -21.07 -28.03 -2.18
C ASP A 623 -22.08 -27.62 -1.08
N LEU A 624 -23.22 -27.02 -1.46
CA LEU A 624 -24.26 -26.62 -0.50
C LEU A 624 -24.87 -27.83 0.23
N LYS A 625 -25.00 -28.99 -0.43
CA LYS A 625 -25.52 -30.20 0.21
C LYS A 625 -24.54 -30.83 1.20
N ALA A 626 -23.24 -30.58 1.06
CA ALA A 626 -22.20 -31.09 1.95
C ALA A 626 -21.89 -30.14 3.12
N ALA A 627 -22.35 -28.89 3.02
CA ALA A 627 -22.09 -27.83 3.99
C ALA A 627 -22.67 -28.11 5.39
N LYS A 628 -21.99 -27.59 6.42
CA LYS A 628 -22.54 -27.46 7.78
C LYS A 628 -23.05 -26.04 8.03
N LYS A 629 -22.34 -25.04 7.51
CA LYS A 629 -22.66 -23.62 7.62
C LYS A 629 -22.55 -22.96 6.25
N ILE A 630 -23.54 -22.13 5.90
CA ILE A 630 -23.56 -21.36 4.66
C ILE A 630 -23.82 -19.89 5.02
N THR A 631 -22.97 -18.98 4.53
CA THR A 631 -23.21 -17.54 4.61
C THR A 631 -23.45 -17.00 3.21
N ILE A 632 -24.59 -16.34 2.99
CA ILE A 632 -25.01 -15.81 1.68
C ILE A 632 -25.08 -14.30 1.75
N SER A 633 -24.23 -13.61 0.98
CA SER A 633 -24.41 -12.19 0.73
C SER A 633 -25.37 -11.98 -0.43
N ALA A 634 -26.55 -11.46 -0.10
CA ALA A 634 -27.65 -11.26 -1.03
C ALA A 634 -28.21 -9.84 -0.88
N PRO A 635 -27.62 -8.82 -1.54
CA PRO A 635 -28.16 -7.47 -1.50
C PRO A 635 -29.61 -7.36 -1.99
N PHE A 636 -30.08 -8.32 -2.81
CA PHE A 636 -31.47 -8.43 -3.26
C PHE A 636 -31.95 -9.88 -3.17
N PRO A 637 -32.35 -10.38 -1.99
CA PRO A 637 -32.76 -11.77 -1.83
C PRO A 637 -33.92 -12.17 -2.76
N ALA A 638 -34.83 -11.24 -3.07
CA ALA A 638 -35.91 -11.43 -4.03
C ALA A 638 -35.45 -11.78 -5.46
N LYS A 639 -34.18 -11.52 -5.80
CA LYS A 639 -33.58 -11.83 -7.11
C LYS A 639 -32.87 -13.18 -7.16
N ILE A 640 -32.76 -13.89 -6.03
CA ILE A 640 -32.24 -15.26 -6.00
C ILE A 640 -33.15 -16.17 -6.83
N ASN A 641 -32.59 -16.97 -7.73
CA ASN A 641 -33.38 -17.88 -8.57
C ASN A 641 -34.14 -18.91 -7.73
N THR A 642 -35.34 -19.25 -8.18
CA THR A 642 -36.21 -20.27 -7.61
C THR A 642 -35.51 -21.61 -7.34
N LYS A 643 -34.63 -22.08 -8.23
CA LYS A 643 -33.86 -23.33 -8.03
C LYS A 643 -32.96 -23.28 -6.79
N LEU A 644 -32.30 -22.14 -6.57
CA LEU A 644 -31.45 -21.96 -5.39
C LEU A 644 -32.31 -21.86 -4.12
N TRP A 645 -33.43 -21.13 -4.15
CA TRP A 645 -34.36 -21.09 -3.02
C TRP A 645 -34.88 -22.48 -2.61
N GLN A 646 -35.31 -23.29 -3.58
CA GLN A 646 -35.77 -24.66 -3.33
C GLN A 646 -34.67 -25.52 -2.69
N LEU A 647 -33.43 -25.39 -3.15
CA LEU A 647 -32.29 -26.09 -2.57
C LEU A 647 -32.01 -25.62 -1.14
N LEU A 648 -31.99 -24.31 -0.89
CA LEU A 648 -31.78 -23.74 0.45
C LEU A 648 -32.89 -24.20 1.41
N GLN A 649 -34.15 -24.24 0.96
CA GLN A 649 -35.26 -24.77 1.75
C GLN A 649 -35.10 -26.26 2.08
N ALA A 650 -34.60 -27.06 1.12
CA ALA A 650 -34.37 -28.48 1.33
C ALA A 650 -33.25 -28.77 2.34
N ILE A 651 -32.25 -27.88 2.47
CA ILE A 651 -31.10 -28.08 3.36
C ILE A 651 -31.17 -27.29 4.67
N SER A 652 -32.08 -26.30 4.80
CA SER A 652 -32.14 -25.39 5.96
C SER A 652 -32.39 -26.06 7.31
N ARG A 653 -32.90 -27.29 7.34
CA ARG A 653 -33.08 -28.05 8.60
C ARG A 653 -31.80 -28.66 9.15
N ARG A 654 -30.75 -28.78 8.33
CA ARG A 654 -29.49 -29.48 8.69
C ARG A 654 -28.24 -28.62 8.52
N VAL A 655 -28.39 -27.42 7.95
CA VAL A 655 -27.30 -26.48 7.68
C VAL A 655 -27.66 -25.15 8.31
N ASP A 656 -26.71 -24.56 9.03
CA ASP A 656 -26.84 -23.20 9.56
C ASP A 656 -26.67 -22.20 8.41
N ILE A 657 -27.77 -21.53 8.03
CA ILE A 657 -27.77 -20.55 6.94
C ILE A 657 -27.83 -19.14 7.51
N THR A 658 -26.84 -18.32 7.17
CA THR A 658 -26.75 -16.90 7.48
C THR A 658 -26.94 -16.06 6.22
N PHE A 659 -27.80 -15.04 6.27
CA PHE A 659 -27.92 -14.04 5.21
C PHE A 659 -27.26 -12.74 5.61
N ILE A 660 -26.53 -12.13 4.68
CA ILE A 660 -26.01 -10.76 4.79
C ILE A 660 -26.85 -9.89 3.85
N THR A 661 -27.80 -9.15 4.43
CA THR A 661 -28.71 -8.26 3.72
C THR A 661 -29.48 -7.37 4.69
N SER A 662 -29.82 -6.14 4.31
CA SER A 662 -30.80 -5.34 5.06
C SER A 662 -32.26 -5.73 4.77
N ARG A 663 -32.50 -6.51 3.70
CA ARG A 663 -33.85 -6.84 3.19
C ARG A 663 -34.37 -8.15 3.77
N LYS A 664 -34.57 -8.20 5.07
CA LYS A 664 -35.05 -9.40 5.79
C LYS A 664 -36.35 -9.95 5.20
N GLN A 665 -37.26 -9.07 4.78
CA GLN A 665 -38.58 -9.40 4.24
C GLN A 665 -38.54 -10.20 2.94
N ASP A 666 -37.43 -10.14 2.20
CA ASP A 666 -37.27 -10.83 0.92
C ASP A 666 -36.76 -12.27 1.07
N ILE A 667 -36.47 -12.72 2.30
CA ILE A 667 -35.91 -14.05 2.59
C ILE A 667 -37.03 -15.08 2.73
N LEU A 668 -37.03 -16.10 1.85
CA LEU A 668 -38.07 -17.13 1.76
C LEU A 668 -37.76 -18.38 2.60
N LEU A 669 -37.09 -18.22 3.74
CA LEU A 669 -36.72 -19.30 4.66
C LEU A 669 -37.33 -19.07 6.04
N ARG A 670 -37.74 -20.16 6.70
CA ARG A 670 -38.37 -20.10 8.03
C ARG A 670 -37.38 -19.88 9.18
N SER A 671 -36.17 -20.42 9.06
CA SER A 671 -35.11 -20.30 10.08
C SER A 671 -33.81 -19.95 9.38
N TYR A 672 -33.18 -18.87 9.84
CA TYR A 672 -31.90 -18.38 9.35
C TYR A 672 -31.28 -17.40 10.35
N ALA A 673 -29.98 -17.19 10.23
CA ALA A 673 -29.26 -16.10 10.89
C ALA A 673 -29.21 -14.87 9.97
N LEU A 674 -29.21 -13.66 10.53
CA LEU A 674 -29.17 -12.42 9.76
C LEU A 674 -28.02 -11.52 10.21
N ILE A 675 -27.28 -11.00 9.24
CA ILE A 675 -26.37 -9.87 9.39
C ILE A 675 -26.98 -8.70 8.60
N PRO A 676 -27.60 -7.70 9.27
CA PRO A 676 -28.41 -6.66 8.61
C PRO A 676 -27.54 -5.60 7.94
N ARG A 677 -26.92 -5.97 6.81
CA ARG A 677 -25.95 -5.13 6.10
C ARG A 677 -26.09 -5.20 4.60
N ASP A 678 -25.92 -4.05 3.94
CA ASP A 678 -25.90 -3.97 2.48
C ASP A 678 -24.46 -4.05 1.95
N ILE A 679 -24.14 -5.20 1.36
CA ILE A 679 -22.91 -5.41 0.61
C ILE A 679 -23.30 -5.49 -0.86
N ALA A 680 -22.71 -4.62 -1.70
CA ALA A 680 -23.08 -4.54 -3.11
C ALA A 680 -22.75 -5.81 -3.92
N MET A 681 -21.79 -6.60 -3.45
CA MET A 681 -21.32 -7.82 -4.10
C MET A 681 -22.05 -9.04 -3.56
N SER A 682 -22.52 -9.90 -4.46
CA SER A 682 -23.10 -11.19 -4.11
C SER A 682 -22.05 -12.29 -3.99
N PHE A 683 -22.16 -13.12 -2.96
CA PHE A 683 -21.30 -14.29 -2.78
C PHE A 683 -21.95 -15.35 -1.88
N ILE A 684 -21.46 -16.58 -1.97
CA ILE A 684 -21.82 -17.68 -1.07
C ILE A 684 -20.53 -18.23 -0.45
N GLU A 685 -20.43 -18.17 0.88
CA GLU A 685 -19.38 -18.78 1.68
C GLU A 685 -19.90 -20.08 2.30
N ILE A 686 -19.07 -21.13 2.28
CA ILE A 686 -19.40 -22.46 2.82
C ILE A 686 -18.31 -22.87 3.80
N ASP A 687 -18.70 -23.19 5.03
CA ASP A 687 -17.86 -23.72 6.12
C ASP A 687 -16.57 -22.93 6.39
N GLY A 688 -16.53 -21.62 6.06
CA GLY A 688 -15.32 -20.79 6.18
C GLY A 688 -14.15 -21.22 5.29
N SER A 689 -14.37 -22.12 4.32
CA SER A 689 -13.31 -22.73 3.51
C SER A 689 -13.54 -22.64 2.01
N THR A 690 -14.78 -22.51 1.55
CA THR A 690 -15.12 -22.36 0.13
C THR A 690 -15.91 -21.07 -0.12
N LEU A 691 -15.54 -20.35 -1.17
CA LEU A 691 -16.16 -19.10 -1.60
C LEU A 691 -16.63 -19.20 -3.06
N TRP A 692 -17.87 -18.82 -3.30
CA TRP A 692 -18.47 -18.66 -4.63
C TRP A 692 -18.75 -17.18 -4.90
N VAL A 693 -18.20 -16.66 -6.00
CA VAL A 693 -18.39 -15.27 -6.48
C VAL A 693 -18.66 -15.26 -7.99
N GLY A 694 -19.12 -14.13 -8.54
CA GLY A 694 -19.58 -14.06 -9.92
C GLY A 694 -21.10 -14.11 -9.97
N SER A 695 -21.72 -14.81 -10.92
CA SER A 695 -23.18 -15.02 -10.94
C SER A 695 -23.55 -16.26 -10.12
N PRO A 696 -23.70 -16.18 -8.79
CA PRO A 696 -23.94 -17.36 -7.97
C PRO A 696 -25.46 -17.58 -7.85
N ILE A 697 -26.21 -17.06 -8.85
CA ILE A 697 -27.64 -17.21 -9.13
C ILE A 697 -28.55 -16.08 -8.56
N MET A 698 -28.24 -14.82 -8.91
CA MET A 698 -29.17 -13.68 -8.80
C MET A 698 -29.38 -13.01 -10.17
N HIS A 699 -30.63 -12.93 -10.64
CA HIS A 699 -30.96 -12.47 -12.00
C HIS A 699 -31.44 -11.02 -12.06
N GLY A 700 -31.08 -10.29 -13.13
CA GLY A 700 -31.69 -9.00 -13.47
C GLY A 700 -31.38 -7.84 -12.53
N LEU A 701 -30.13 -7.75 -12.03
CA LEU A 701 -29.66 -6.58 -11.28
C LEU A 701 -29.38 -5.42 -12.23
N SER A 702 -29.93 -4.23 -11.99
CA SER A 702 -29.74 -3.02 -12.81
C SER A 702 -28.60 -2.13 -12.28
N PHE A 703 -27.40 -2.69 -12.15
CA PHE A 703 -26.20 -1.93 -11.75
C PHE A 703 -25.22 -1.75 -12.90
N ASN A 704 -24.42 -0.69 -12.83
CA ASN A 704 -23.38 -0.43 -13.84
C ASN A 704 -22.31 -1.54 -13.93
N SER A 705 -22.09 -2.29 -12.84
CA SER A 705 -21.23 -3.48 -12.84
C SER A 705 -22.01 -4.79 -12.68
N ALA A 706 -23.33 -4.77 -12.92
CA ALA A 706 -24.13 -5.99 -12.96
C ALA A 706 -23.59 -6.95 -14.02
N ILE A 707 -23.70 -8.23 -13.72
CA ILE A 707 -23.19 -9.29 -14.59
C ILE A 707 -24.15 -9.42 -15.78
N GLU A 708 -23.60 -9.28 -16.97
CA GLU A 708 -24.32 -9.53 -18.22
C GLU A 708 -23.69 -10.72 -18.94
N GLU A 709 -24.47 -11.43 -19.75
CA GLU A 709 -23.99 -12.60 -20.51
C GLU A 709 -22.76 -12.31 -21.40
N PRO A 710 -21.77 -13.24 -21.46
CA PRO A 710 -21.72 -14.52 -20.76
C PRO A 710 -21.40 -14.37 -19.27
N TYR A 711 -22.11 -15.12 -18.42
CA TYR A 711 -21.86 -15.13 -16.97
C TYR A 711 -20.55 -15.84 -16.66
N LEU A 712 -19.79 -15.29 -15.73
CA LEU A 712 -18.56 -15.92 -15.23
C LEU A 712 -18.70 -16.16 -13.72
N THR A 713 -18.62 -17.42 -13.31
CA THR A 713 -18.74 -17.85 -11.91
C THR A 713 -17.42 -18.45 -11.45
N CYS A 714 -17.01 -18.12 -10.24
CA CYS A 714 -15.74 -18.57 -9.67
C CYS A 714 -15.97 -19.26 -8.32
N ARG A 715 -15.30 -20.40 -8.14
CA ARG A 715 -15.22 -21.14 -6.89
C ARG A 715 -13.78 -21.14 -6.41
N LEU A 716 -13.55 -20.63 -5.20
CA LEU A 716 -12.26 -20.66 -4.51
C LEU A 716 -12.36 -21.53 -3.25
N ALA A 717 -11.40 -22.41 -3.02
CA ALA A 717 -11.22 -23.13 -1.76
C ALA A 717 -9.95 -22.62 -1.05
N ALA A 718 -10.10 -21.64 -0.14
CA ALA A 718 -8.98 -21.03 0.58
C ALA A 718 -9.47 -20.33 1.86
N SER A 719 -9.30 -20.98 3.02
CA SER A 719 -9.80 -20.47 4.30
C SER A 719 -9.17 -19.14 4.72
N ASN A 720 -7.87 -18.96 4.52
CA ASN A 720 -7.15 -17.71 4.84
C ASN A 720 -7.66 -16.51 4.02
N VAL A 721 -8.09 -16.72 2.77
CA VAL A 721 -8.67 -15.68 1.92
C VAL A 721 -10.06 -15.28 2.42
N ILE A 722 -10.87 -16.26 2.83
CA ILE A 722 -12.23 -16.06 3.35
C ILE A 722 -12.18 -15.34 4.70
N GLU A 723 -11.27 -15.76 5.59
CA GLU A 723 -11.05 -15.10 6.88
C GLU A 723 -10.68 -13.62 6.67
N LEU A 724 -9.74 -13.33 5.77
CA LEU A 724 -9.35 -11.96 5.44
C LEU A 724 -10.52 -11.15 4.84
N LEU A 725 -11.33 -11.76 3.97
CA LEU A 725 -12.52 -11.11 3.41
C LEU A 725 -13.53 -10.75 4.52
N ASN A 726 -13.77 -11.67 5.45
CA ASN A 726 -14.68 -11.44 6.57
C ASN A 726 -14.16 -10.34 7.51
N GLN A 727 -12.84 -10.28 7.73
CA GLN A 727 -12.20 -9.17 8.45
C GLN A 727 -12.39 -7.82 7.74
N PHE A 728 -12.12 -7.73 6.44
CA PHE A 728 -12.31 -6.50 5.66
C PHE A 728 -13.76 -6.02 5.65
N LEU A 729 -14.71 -6.95 5.71
CA LEU A 729 -16.12 -6.63 5.75
C LEU A 729 -16.61 -6.34 7.18
N SER A 730 -15.85 -6.62 8.24
CA SER A 730 -16.30 -6.55 9.64
C SER A 730 -17.68 -7.18 9.82
N LEU A 731 -17.83 -8.44 9.44
CA LEU A 731 -19.08 -9.15 9.65
C LEU A 731 -19.23 -9.42 11.17
N GLU A 732 -20.26 -8.82 11.79
CA GLU A 732 -20.61 -9.01 13.20
C GLU A 732 -21.16 -10.42 13.47
N GLU A 733 -21.35 -10.77 14.75
CA GLU A 733 -22.05 -12.01 15.10
C GLU A 733 -23.49 -12.00 14.56
N PRO A 734 -23.94 -13.09 13.93
CA PRO A 734 -25.27 -13.17 13.35
C PRO A 734 -26.37 -13.10 14.41
N VAL A 735 -27.41 -12.31 14.15
CA VAL A 735 -28.62 -12.31 14.97
C VAL A 735 -29.49 -13.47 14.53
N HIS A 736 -29.76 -14.41 15.43
CA HIS A 736 -30.68 -15.52 15.18
C HIS A 736 -32.12 -15.01 15.17
N SER A 737 -32.88 -15.33 14.12
CA SER A 737 -34.32 -15.06 14.11
C SER A 737 -35.05 -16.06 15.02
N ASN A 738 -35.06 -15.80 16.33
CA ASN A 738 -36.04 -16.40 17.23
C ASN A 738 -37.23 -15.44 17.38
N GLU A 739 -38.43 -15.99 17.32
CA GLU A 739 -39.72 -15.28 17.42
C GLU A 739 -39.81 -14.45 18.72
N GLY A 740 -40.42 -13.26 18.62
CA GLY A 740 -41.13 -12.66 19.77
C GLY A 740 -40.81 -11.22 20.18
N GLU A 741 -40.89 -10.22 19.28
CA GLU A 741 -41.39 -8.91 19.71
C GLU A 741 -42.85 -8.80 19.26
N GLN A 742 -43.77 -8.96 20.21
CA GLN A 742 -45.19 -8.68 19.96
C GLN A 742 -45.31 -7.20 19.60
N GLN A 743 -45.61 -6.90 18.33
CA GLN A 743 -45.98 -5.53 17.92
C GLN A 743 -47.09 -5.03 18.84
N LYS A 744 -46.85 -3.90 19.53
CA LYS A 744 -47.80 -3.25 20.46
C LYS A 744 -48.66 -2.17 19.80
N VAL A 745 -48.41 -1.88 18.52
CA VAL A 745 -49.08 -0.82 17.76
C VAL A 745 -49.61 -1.34 16.42
N ILE A 746 -50.59 -0.62 15.88
CA ILE A 746 -51.18 -0.82 14.54
C ILE A 746 -51.09 0.52 13.80
N SER A 747 -50.81 0.49 12.50
CA SER A 747 -50.73 1.68 11.63
C SER A 747 -51.41 1.41 10.30
N GLN A 748 -51.99 2.46 9.68
CA GLN A 748 -52.51 2.39 8.30
C GLN A 748 -51.41 2.47 7.23
N ARG A 749 -50.18 2.83 7.60
CA ARG A 749 -49.00 2.89 6.72
C ARG A 749 -47.83 2.13 7.35
N PRO A 750 -47.94 0.79 7.49
CA PRO A 750 -46.99 -0.01 8.25
C PRO A 750 -45.56 -0.01 7.69
N ASP A 751 -45.38 0.29 6.39
CA ASP A 751 -44.06 0.30 5.74
C ASP A 751 -43.33 1.65 5.81
N TYR A 752 -43.93 2.69 6.42
CA TYR A 752 -43.34 4.02 6.51
C TYR A 752 -42.83 4.31 7.92
N SER A 753 -41.58 3.95 8.20
CA SER A 753 -41.03 3.99 9.56
C SER A 753 -40.74 5.40 10.06
N LEU A 754 -40.61 5.55 11.39
CA LEU A 754 -40.23 6.84 12.00
C LEU A 754 -38.87 7.34 11.49
N HIS A 755 -37.94 6.42 11.19
CA HIS A 755 -36.64 6.77 10.63
C HIS A 755 -36.77 7.41 9.24
N GLN A 756 -37.62 6.84 8.38
CA GLN A 756 -37.92 7.39 7.05
C GLN A 756 -38.65 8.72 7.14
N TYR A 757 -39.62 8.83 8.06
CA TYR A 757 -40.36 10.06 8.30
C TYR A 757 -39.43 11.20 8.74
N VAL A 758 -38.55 10.94 9.71
CA VAL A 758 -37.57 11.93 10.21
C VAL A 758 -36.56 12.32 9.13
N ALA A 759 -36.02 11.36 8.38
CA ALA A 759 -35.06 11.65 7.30
C ALA A 759 -35.65 12.54 6.20
N THR A 760 -36.97 12.48 5.99
CA THR A 760 -37.70 13.22 4.97
C THR A 760 -38.13 14.60 5.46
N TRP A 761 -38.66 14.69 6.69
CA TRP A 761 -39.39 15.87 7.17
C TRP A 761 -38.66 16.65 8.28
N ALA A 762 -37.60 16.10 8.88
CA ALA A 762 -36.86 16.77 9.96
C ALA A 762 -35.69 17.61 9.43
N GLN A 763 -35.83 18.94 9.46
CA GLN A 763 -34.75 19.86 9.11
C GLN A 763 -34.17 20.56 10.34
N CYS A 764 -32.87 20.81 10.31
CA CYS A 764 -32.19 21.57 11.35
C CYS A 764 -32.56 23.06 11.26
N PRO A 765 -33.02 23.71 12.35
CA PRO A 765 -33.35 25.13 12.35
C PRO A 765 -32.10 26.00 12.14
N ASN A 766 -30.91 25.51 12.50
CA ASN A 766 -29.67 26.28 12.40
C ASN A 766 -29.03 26.23 11.01
N CYS A 767 -29.11 25.10 10.29
CA CYS A 767 -28.37 24.91 9.03
C CYS A 767 -29.18 24.24 7.92
N ARG A 768 -30.47 23.97 8.15
CA ARG A 768 -31.43 23.33 7.23
C ARG A 768 -31.06 21.93 6.71
N SER A 769 -29.95 21.36 7.19
CA SER A 769 -29.58 19.97 6.89
C SER A 769 -30.52 18.97 7.57
N ASN A 770 -30.63 17.78 7.01
CA ASN A 770 -31.47 16.71 7.54
C ASN A 770 -31.06 16.34 8.97
N ARG A 771 -32.06 15.94 9.76
CA ARG A 771 -31.84 15.39 11.10
C ARG A 771 -32.04 13.89 11.09
N LYS A 772 -31.37 13.22 12.03
CA LYS A 772 -31.58 11.81 12.35
C LYS A 772 -32.13 11.70 13.77
N ILE A 773 -32.90 10.65 14.02
CA ILE A 773 -33.34 10.28 15.36
C ILE A 773 -32.25 9.42 16.01
N ASP A 774 -31.90 9.72 17.25
CA ASP A 774 -30.90 9.02 18.05
C ASP A 774 -31.54 8.61 19.37
N VAL A 775 -31.49 7.33 19.71
CA VAL A 775 -32.04 6.78 20.95
C VAL A 775 -30.91 6.16 21.76
N SER A 776 -30.72 6.63 22.99
CA SER A 776 -29.70 6.08 23.89
C SER A 776 -30.13 4.76 24.53
N SER A 777 -29.19 4.07 25.18
CA SER A 777 -29.41 2.78 25.85
C SER A 777 -30.47 2.81 26.95
N ASN A 778 -30.76 3.98 27.52
CA ASN A 778 -31.83 4.20 28.50
C ASN A 778 -33.17 4.65 27.87
N GLY A 779 -33.31 4.62 26.54
CA GLY A 779 -34.54 4.98 25.82
C GLY A 779 -34.70 6.48 25.52
N ALA A 780 -33.78 7.34 25.99
CA ALA A 780 -33.88 8.78 25.74
C ALA A 780 -33.66 9.12 24.26
N THR A 781 -34.66 9.79 23.68
CA THR A 781 -34.71 10.09 22.25
C THR A 781 -34.43 11.56 21.98
N LYS A 782 -33.57 11.84 21.00
CA LYS A 782 -33.24 13.19 20.52
C LYS A 782 -33.10 13.22 19.00
N LEU A 783 -33.32 14.39 18.40
CA LEU A 783 -33.00 14.65 16.99
C LEU A 783 -31.60 15.27 16.90
N ILE A 784 -30.72 14.70 16.07
CA ILE A 784 -29.36 15.20 15.83
C ILE A 784 -29.22 15.66 14.38
N CYS A 785 -28.69 16.87 14.17
CA CYS A 785 -28.33 17.32 12.83
C CYS A 785 -27.12 16.57 12.26
N SER A 786 -27.24 16.03 11.05
CA SER A 786 -26.17 15.30 10.35
C SER A 786 -24.98 16.17 9.92
N TYR A 787 -25.14 17.49 9.92
CA TYR A 787 -24.10 18.43 9.51
C TYR A 787 -23.46 19.17 10.70
N CYS A 788 -24.25 19.84 11.53
CA CYS A 788 -23.73 20.68 12.63
C CYS A 788 -23.84 20.05 14.03
N GLY A 789 -24.41 18.85 14.16
CA GLY A 789 -24.51 18.14 15.44
C GLY A 789 -25.46 18.76 16.48
N SER A 790 -26.27 19.76 16.10
CA SER A 790 -27.24 20.36 17.03
C SER A 790 -28.36 19.37 17.39
N ASN A 791 -28.76 19.38 18.66
CA ASN A 791 -29.78 18.49 19.22
C ASN A 791 -31.11 19.22 19.46
N SER A 792 -32.24 18.53 19.36
CA SER A 792 -33.54 19.07 19.78
C SER A 792 -34.53 17.98 20.22
N ASN A 793 -35.59 18.43 20.91
CA ASN A 793 -36.72 17.59 21.33
C ASN A 793 -37.45 16.97 20.11
N PRO A 794 -37.67 15.64 20.07
CA PRO A 794 -38.39 14.96 19.00
C PRO A 794 -39.93 15.06 19.10
N ARG A 795 -40.51 15.60 20.18
CA ARG A 795 -41.97 15.58 20.45
C ARG A 795 -42.82 15.98 19.24
N TYR A 796 -42.58 17.16 18.68
CA TYR A 796 -43.37 17.68 17.55
C TYR A 796 -43.34 16.74 16.33
N ILE A 797 -42.18 16.15 16.01
CA ILE A 797 -42.08 15.26 14.85
C ILE A 797 -42.70 13.89 15.12
N LEU A 798 -42.66 13.42 16.37
CA LEU A 798 -43.32 12.18 16.79
C LEU A 798 -44.83 12.33 16.72
N GLU A 799 -45.40 13.43 17.21
CA GLU A 799 -46.85 13.71 17.10
C GLU A 799 -47.30 13.73 15.63
N LYS A 800 -46.54 14.41 14.76
CA LYS A 800 -46.80 14.46 13.31
C LYS A 800 -46.66 13.11 12.63
N TYR A 801 -45.69 12.31 13.04
CA TYR A 801 -45.54 10.94 12.55
C TYR A 801 -46.74 10.07 12.92
N MET A 802 -47.15 10.07 14.20
CA MET A 802 -48.28 9.28 14.69
C MET A 802 -49.59 9.66 13.99
N GLU A 803 -49.81 10.95 13.74
CA GLU A 803 -50.92 11.44 12.93
C GLU A 803 -50.84 10.96 11.47
N TYR A 804 -49.66 11.05 10.86
CA TYR A 804 -49.45 10.71 9.45
C TYR A 804 -49.64 9.22 9.14
N VAL A 805 -49.20 8.34 10.03
CA VAL A 805 -49.32 6.88 9.86
C VAL A 805 -50.58 6.31 10.52
N ASP A 806 -51.42 7.16 11.11
CA ASP A 806 -52.58 6.80 11.93
C ASP A 806 -52.25 5.72 12.98
N LEU A 807 -51.25 6.02 13.82
CA LEU A 807 -50.73 5.07 14.80
C LEU A 807 -51.76 4.86 15.93
N ARG A 808 -52.05 3.60 16.25
CA ARG A 808 -53.03 3.19 17.26
C ARG A 808 -52.44 2.12 18.18
N CYS A 809 -52.90 2.11 19.43
CA CYS A 809 -52.61 1.02 20.35
C CYS A 809 -53.23 -0.28 19.84
N LYS A 810 -52.46 -1.37 19.81
CA LYS A 810 -52.98 -2.67 19.36
C LYS A 810 -54.02 -3.25 20.32
N SER A 811 -53.86 -3.01 21.61
CA SER A 811 -54.69 -3.60 22.66
C SER A 811 -56.11 -3.04 22.71
N CYS A 812 -56.29 -1.74 22.41
CA CYS A 812 -57.59 -1.07 22.53
C CYS A 812 -57.94 -0.10 21.39
N HIS A 813 -57.16 -0.10 20.31
CA HIS A 813 -57.37 0.73 19.10
C HIS A 813 -57.48 2.24 19.33
N SER A 814 -57.09 2.73 20.51
CA SER A 814 -57.13 4.15 20.85
C SER A 814 -55.86 4.87 20.37
N THR A 815 -55.91 6.21 20.34
CA THR A 815 -54.77 7.06 19.95
C THR A 815 -53.61 6.94 20.93
N LEU A 816 -52.43 7.33 20.49
CA LEU A 816 -51.21 7.40 21.30
C LEU A 816 -50.82 8.87 21.48
N ASP A 817 -50.25 9.20 22.64
CA ASP A 817 -49.73 10.52 22.96
C ASP A 817 -48.26 10.43 23.40
N VAL A 818 -47.50 11.51 23.23
CA VAL A 818 -46.09 11.56 23.62
C VAL A 818 -45.97 11.86 25.12
N LYS A 819 -45.33 10.96 25.86
CA LYS A 819 -45.17 11.08 27.31
C LYS A 819 -44.03 12.04 27.68
N ASP A 820 -44.30 12.92 28.65
CA ASP A 820 -43.39 13.85 29.34
C ASP A 820 -42.67 14.93 28.49
N ASP A 821 -42.13 15.94 29.19
CA ASP A 821 -41.22 16.94 28.63
C ASP A 821 -39.77 16.44 28.65
N TYR A 822 -39.06 16.76 27.57
CA TYR A 822 -37.73 16.29 27.16
C TYR A 822 -36.79 15.82 28.29
N PRO A 823 -36.18 14.61 28.19
CA PRO A 823 -36.12 13.72 27.03
C PRO A 823 -37.34 12.80 26.87
N VAL A 824 -37.71 12.52 25.62
CA VAL A 824 -38.85 11.65 25.29
C VAL A 824 -38.38 10.19 25.23
N ASN A 825 -39.06 9.30 25.94
CA ASN A 825 -38.65 7.88 26.06
C ASN A 825 -39.68 6.90 25.47
N ALA A 826 -40.96 7.26 25.49
CA ALA A 826 -42.06 6.39 25.07
C ALA A 826 -43.26 7.21 24.57
N VAL A 827 -44.17 6.54 23.87
CA VAL A 827 -45.53 7.02 23.62
C VAL A 827 -46.51 6.18 24.44
N GLU A 828 -47.58 6.79 24.90
CA GLU A 828 -48.54 6.18 25.82
C GLU A 828 -49.93 6.14 25.16
N CYS A 829 -50.64 5.02 25.31
CA CYS A 829 -52.02 4.95 24.88
C CYS A 829 -52.93 5.85 25.71
N THR A 830 -53.73 6.68 25.02
CA THR A 830 -54.66 7.63 25.67
C THR A 830 -55.72 6.94 26.53
N ASN A 831 -56.06 5.69 26.22
CA ASN A 831 -57.10 4.91 26.90
C ASN A 831 -56.52 3.89 27.91
N CYS A 832 -55.79 2.87 27.42
CA CYS A 832 -55.32 1.77 28.28
C CYS A 832 -53.99 2.04 29.00
N LYS A 833 -53.38 3.22 28.80
CA LYS A 833 -52.11 3.63 29.43
C LYS A 833 -50.93 2.70 29.13
N GLU A 834 -51.03 1.87 28.09
CA GLU A 834 -49.93 1.03 27.63
C GLU A 834 -48.81 1.91 27.04
N GLU A 835 -47.60 1.72 27.56
CA GLU A 835 -46.39 2.40 27.08
C GLU A 835 -45.69 1.61 25.98
N ILE A 836 -45.34 2.33 24.92
CA ILE A 836 -44.66 1.82 23.73
C ILE A 836 -43.34 2.58 23.58
N ALA A 837 -42.23 1.85 23.70
CA ALA A 837 -40.90 2.42 23.55
C ALA A 837 -40.68 2.93 22.12
N ILE A 838 -40.07 4.12 21.97
CA ILE A 838 -39.85 4.74 20.65
C ILE A 838 -39.00 3.86 19.74
N ASN A 839 -38.09 3.04 20.29
CA ASN A 839 -37.28 2.09 19.51
C ASN A 839 -38.13 1.13 18.67
N THR A 840 -39.31 0.75 19.16
CA THR A 840 -40.23 -0.15 18.43
C THR A 840 -40.92 0.53 17.24
N LEU A 841 -40.83 1.86 17.14
CA LEU A 841 -41.39 2.67 16.06
C LEU A 841 -40.33 3.05 14.99
N LEU A 842 -39.06 2.76 15.23
CA LEU A 842 -37.95 3.15 14.35
C LEU A 842 -37.88 2.33 13.05
N SER A 843 -38.34 1.08 13.07
CA SER A 843 -38.21 0.11 11.99
C SER A 843 -39.51 -0.11 11.24
#